data_AF-A0A3B0XF50-F1
#
_entry.id   AF-A0A3B0XF50-F1
#
_cell.length_a   1.000
_cell.length_b   1.000
_cell.length_c   1.000
_cell.angle_alpha   90.00
_cell.angle_beta   90.00
_cell.angle_gamma   90.00
#
_symmetry.space_group_name_H-M   'P 1'
#
loop_
_entity.id
_entity.type
_entity.pdbx_description
1 polymer ?
#
loop_
_entity_poly.entity_id
_entity_poly.type
_entity_poly.pdbx_seq_one_letter_code
_entity_poly.pdbx_strand_id
1 'polypeptide(L)'
;MIDLTSGAARELIGLDEASDQLLKGTIVTDDRRRRPLWFDGRFLDAAALSSEQNYFLGRQSDISRVAGVGVVSGLMVDNIDNKARTVSIETGHGITPAGELVVLPENLAVDLADVPEVQKLDASFGLSEIPRQASRNRSGLYVLALRPVEFTADPVASYPTSINGARSVEDGNIIEATAITLIPYPDQGARVELNQRRKYVAREIFIEESKKAQPVGVLPLAMIALNLGVIQWIDNFMVRREVGARDHDVFGLGLSPRALREAYLKQYFNQLSEHTESNVSGVSRFIAADYFAALPAAGPMPASAINTDDFTQAYFPSEMDVELSIIPEDELAALIEDSYSLPPVDLTLESDEFESTSILIVIPVNRTKVRQLSLSLKKLIKPLKSAAPGLIAKRSPIAALKQLSLRRIQGPADITDPAENIWRQTLQGVENLWYIRRRNISYREEIVADPVILNRQEEAIEDSVIELFKEMELTKAVGSIKRRATTAAEAELMRLFSSPVMLSGSKIAVKAAINEISDLQTLDRLSIMKVAERFTEPEFGEGIAKLEKLNPDIIKNKKFIDSLSASGKLPEIDRLVSSLIPQEVGRFTEELASVASSGAKSQPKKVATLITEKLKTIDSKSFTIDSRNKSAIKKIISGVAANTNKILQ
;
A
#
# COMPACT_ATOMS: atom_id res chain seq x y z
N MET A 1 -32.53 31.58 13.97
CA MET A 1 -32.94 31.82 15.37
C MET A 1 -34.11 30.87 15.62
N ILE A 2 -33.88 29.78 16.34
CA ILE A 2 -34.93 28.78 16.63
C ILE A 2 -35.76 29.40 17.76
N ASP A 3 -37.04 29.66 17.51
CA ASP A 3 -37.96 30.13 18.54
C ASP A 3 -38.21 29.00 19.54
N LEU A 4 -37.62 29.11 20.73
CA LEU A 4 -37.70 28.12 21.80
C LEU A 4 -38.95 28.28 22.67
N THR A 5 -39.82 29.26 22.36
CA THR A 5 -40.99 29.61 23.18
C THR A 5 -42.32 29.11 22.63
N SER A 6 -42.38 28.78 21.33
CA SER A 6 -43.51 28.06 20.76
C SER A 6 -43.35 26.55 21.01
N GLY A 7 -44.31 25.95 21.71
CA GLY A 7 -44.38 24.49 21.84
C GLY A 7 -44.40 23.80 20.47
N ALA A 8 -44.17 22.48 20.46
CA ALA A 8 -44.02 21.68 19.24
C ALA A 8 -44.98 22.09 18.11
N ALA A 9 -44.45 22.42 16.93
CA ALA A 9 -45.15 22.84 15.71
C ALA A 9 -46.03 21.72 15.08
N ARG A 10 -46.75 20.97 15.91
CA ARG A 10 -47.63 19.86 15.54
C ARG A 10 -49.06 20.38 15.46
N GLU A 11 -49.78 20.02 14.41
CA GLU A 11 -51.21 20.33 14.28
C GLU A 11 -52.02 19.51 15.28
N LEU A 12 -52.99 20.16 15.92
CA LEU A 12 -53.91 19.53 16.88
C LEU A 12 -55.16 19.06 16.13
N ILE A 13 -55.48 17.77 16.26
CA ILE A 13 -56.70 17.17 15.72
C ILE A 13 -57.68 16.93 16.87
N GLY A 14 -58.98 17.16 16.64
CA GLY A 14 -60.03 16.89 17.62
C GLY A 14 -60.18 15.39 17.92
N LEU A 15 -60.69 15.06 19.12
CA LEU A 15 -60.83 13.68 19.56
C LEU A 15 -61.79 12.86 18.67
N ASP A 16 -62.91 13.45 18.27
CA ASP A 16 -63.92 12.81 17.43
C ASP A 16 -63.33 12.44 16.05
N GLU A 17 -62.64 13.39 15.43
CA GLU A 17 -61.95 13.19 14.15
C GLU A 17 -60.83 12.16 14.25
N ALA A 18 -60.03 12.19 15.33
CA ALA A 18 -58.98 11.20 15.57
C ALA A 18 -59.56 9.79 15.74
N SER A 19 -60.71 9.64 16.41
CA SER A 19 -61.37 8.34 16.62
C SER A 19 -61.90 7.75 15.30
N ASP A 20 -62.52 8.58 14.45
CA ASP A 20 -62.97 8.17 13.12
C ASP A 20 -61.81 7.78 12.21
N GLN A 21 -60.70 8.50 12.28
CA GLN A 21 -59.49 8.22 11.50
C GLN A 21 -58.74 6.98 11.99
N LEU A 22 -58.76 6.69 13.29
CA LEU A 22 -58.21 5.43 13.83
C LEU A 22 -59.02 4.22 13.35
N LEU A 23 -60.36 4.32 13.34
CA LEU A 23 -61.23 3.26 12.82
C LEU A 23 -61.04 3.01 11.32
N LYS A 24 -60.71 4.07 10.56
CA LYS A 24 -60.37 4.00 9.13
C LYS A 24 -58.93 3.55 8.87
N GLY A 25 -58.10 3.44 9.91
CA GLY A 25 -56.68 3.08 9.80
C GLY A 25 -55.79 4.16 9.16
N THR A 26 -56.26 5.42 9.10
CA THR A 26 -55.47 6.53 8.53
C THR A 26 -54.50 7.14 9.54
N ILE A 27 -54.76 6.98 10.84
CA ILE A 27 -53.83 7.33 11.92
C ILE A 27 -53.29 6.04 12.54
N VAL A 28 -51.99 6.00 12.83
CA VAL A 28 -51.34 4.93 13.61
C VAL A 28 -50.89 5.51 14.94
N THR A 29 -51.32 4.90 16.04
CA THR A 29 -50.88 5.26 17.40
C THR A 29 -49.64 4.47 17.79
N ASP A 30 -48.70 5.16 18.43
CA ASP A 30 -47.57 4.55 19.11
C ASP A 30 -47.73 4.76 20.62
N ASP A 31 -48.03 3.67 21.33
CA ASP A 31 -48.26 3.70 22.77
C ASP A 31 -47.03 4.15 23.56
N ARG A 32 -45.82 3.94 23.02
CA ARG A 32 -44.56 4.40 23.63
C ARG A 32 -44.42 5.92 23.56
N ARG A 33 -45.22 6.58 22.71
CA ARG A 33 -45.19 8.03 22.46
C ARG A 33 -46.36 8.77 23.10
N ARG A 34 -47.03 8.14 24.06
CA ARG A 34 -48.08 8.76 24.87
C ARG A 34 -47.46 9.59 26.00
N ARG A 35 -47.89 10.85 26.13
CA ARG A 35 -47.54 11.70 27.27
C ARG A 35 -48.82 12.26 27.92
N PRO A 36 -48.81 12.52 29.24
CA PRO A 36 -49.88 13.27 29.87
C PRO A 36 -50.00 14.68 29.28
N LEU A 37 -51.23 15.15 29.11
CA LEU A 37 -51.52 16.57 28.89
C LEU A 37 -51.69 17.26 30.25
N TRP A 38 -50.81 18.20 30.56
CA TRP A 38 -50.91 19.04 31.75
C TRP A 38 -51.80 20.26 31.47
N PHE A 39 -52.78 20.50 32.33
CA PHE A 39 -53.70 21.64 32.27
C PHE A 39 -54.11 22.03 33.69
N ASP A 40 -54.50 23.29 33.86
CA ASP A 40 -54.87 23.83 35.17
C ASP A 40 -56.09 23.09 35.74
N GLY A 41 -55.97 22.62 36.99
CA GLY A 41 -57.01 21.85 37.68
C GLY A 41 -56.85 20.33 37.56
N ARG A 42 -55.86 19.82 36.81
CA ARG A 42 -55.48 18.39 36.86
C ARG A 42 -54.61 18.11 38.08
N PHE A 43 -54.96 17.07 38.85
CA PHE A 43 -54.12 16.61 39.97
C PHE A 43 -52.82 15.98 39.46
N LEU A 44 -51.72 16.26 40.17
CA LEU A 44 -50.44 15.61 39.98
C LEU A 44 -50.50 14.20 40.60
N ASP A 45 -50.24 13.18 39.78
CA ASP A 45 -50.23 11.78 40.18
C ASP A 45 -48.92 11.11 39.74
N ALA A 46 -48.44 10.16 40.53
CA ALA A 46 -47.23 9.39 40.27
C ALA A 46 -47.33 8.66 38.92
N ALA A 47 -48.48 8.05 38.62
CA ALA A 47 -48.67 7.34 37.35
C ALA A 47 -48.54 8.27 36.12
N ALA A 48 -48.98 9.52 36.24
CA ALA A 48 -48.82 10.51 35.18
C ALA A 48 -47.35 10.90 35.00
N LEU A 49 -46.62 11.15 36.08
CA LEU A 49 -45.19 11.45 36.04
C LEU A 49 -44.36 10.27 35.49
N SER A 50 -44.66 9.04 35.89
CA SER A 50 -44.00 7.84 35.34
C SER A 50 -44.28 7.67 33.85
N SER A 51 -45.50 7.93 33.38
CA SER A 51 -45.81 7.93 31.95
C SER A 51 -45.04 9.01 31.18
N GLU A 52 -44.79 10.17 31.80
CA GLU A 52 -44.00 11.24 31.21
C GLU A 52 -42.50 10.87 31.15
N GLN A 53 -41.95 10.27 32.21
CA GLN A 53 -40.58 9.75 32.23
C GLN A 53 -40.37 8.70 31.12
N ASN A 54 -41.27 7.72 31.01
CA ASN A 54 -41.22 6.70 29.96
C ASN A 54 -41.28 7.29 28.55
N TYR A 55 -42.07 8.36 28.35
CA TYR A 55 -42.11 9.08 27.08
C TYR A 55 -40.76 9.71 26.73
N PHE A 56 -40.09 10.34 27.71
CA PHE A 56 -38.77 10.93 27.49
C PHE A 56 -37.70 9.87 27.24
N LEU A 57 -37.67 8.79 28.03
CA LEU A 57 -36.74 7.66 27.84
C LEU A 57 -36.94 7.00 26.48
N GLY A 58 -38.19 6.75 26.08
CA GLY A 58 -38.51 6.20 24.76
C GLY A 58 -38.04 7.11 23.62
N ARG A 59 -38.22 8.43 23.76
CA ARG A 59 -37.76 9.41 22.77
C ARG A 59 -36.24 9.55 22.72
N GLN A 60 -35.56 9.49 23.85
CA GLN A 60 -34.09 9.50 23.93
C GLN A 60 -33.51 8.23 23.30
N SER A 61 -34.13 7.07 23.55
CA SER A 61 -33.79 5.80 22.92
C SER A 61 -33.94 5.86 21.39
N ASP A 62 -35.02 6.47 20.89
CA ASP A 62 -35.21 6.70 19.45
C ASP A 62 -34.10 7.57 18.84
N ILE A 63 -33.76 8.69 19.49
CA ILE A 63 -32.68 9.59 19.03
C ILE A 63 -31.34 8.86 19.04
N SER A 64 -31.06 8.10 20.09
CA SER A 64 -29.81 7.35 20.24
C SER A 64 -29.69 6.23 19.20
N ARG A 65 -30.80 5.55 18.88
CA ARG A 65 -30.84 4.58 17.77
C ARG A 65 -30.48 5.22 16.44
N VAL A 66 -30.96 6.44 16.18
CA VAL A 66 -30.63 7.21 14.95
C VAL A 66 -29.17 7.68 14.95
N ALA A 67 -28.61 8.06 16.11
CA ALA A 67 -27.21 8.45 16.22
C ALA A 67 -26.25 7.28 15.94
N GLY A 68 -26.72 6.05 16.10
CA GLY A 68 -25.99 4.83 15.84
C GLY A 68 -25.62 4.06 17.11
N VAL A 69 -25.35 2.78 16.93
CA VAL A 69 -25.08 1.82 18.00
C VAL A 69 -23.60 1.51 18.08
N GLY A 70 -23.06 1.36 19.29
CA GLY A 70 -21.66 1.01 19.52
C GLY A 70 -21.01 1.76 20.68
N VAL A 71 -19.69 1.61 20.79
CA VAL A 71 -18.86 2.33 21.74
C VAL A 71 -18.54 3.71 21.18
N VAL A 72 -18.80 4.77 21.96
CA VAL A 72 -18.46 6.15 21.56
C VAL A 72 -17.02 6.45 21.93
N SER A 73 -16.61 6.10 23.15
CA SER A 73 -15.26 6.36 23.66
C SER A 73 -14.89 5.36 24.76
N GLY A 74 -13.60 4.99 24.80
CA GLY A 74 -13.03 4.10 25.83
C GLY A 74 -13.57 2.67 25.78
N LEU A 75 -13.92 2.14 26.95
CA LEU A 75 -14.47 0.79 27.16
C LEU A 75 -13.60 -0.31 26.54
N MET A 76 -12.27 -0.13 26.56
CA MET A 76 -11.36 -1.21 26.23
C MET A 76 -11.27 -2.19 27.39
N VAL A 77 -11.03 -3.44 27.02
CA VAL A 77 -10.93 -4.57 27.93
C VAL A 77 -9.51 -5.09 27.83
N ASP A 78 -8.83 -5.12 28.96
CA ASP A 78 -7.47 -5.64 29.06
C ASP A 78 -7.36 -6.64 30.22
N ASN A 79 -6.35 -7.50 30.14
CA ASN A 79 -5.99 -8.38 31.25
C ASN A 79 -5.03 -7.66 32.19
N ILE A 80 -5.21 -7.83 33.49
CA ILE A 80 -4.26 -7.28 34.47
C ILE A 80 -3.08 -8.26 34.56
N ASP A 81 -1.88 -7.84 34.16
CA ASP A 81 -0.66 -8.67 34.02
C ASP A 81 -0.32 -9.56 35.23
N ASN A 82 -0.79 -9.21 36.43
CA ASN A 82 -0.53 -9.95 37.66
C ASN A 82 -1.68 -10.89 38.11
N LYS A 83 -2.81 -10.93 37.39
CA LYS A 83 -3.99 -11.75 37.74
C LYS A 83 -4.68 -12.30 36.48
N ALA A 84 -4.34 -13.53 36.09
CA ALA A 84 -4.90 -14.24 34.92
C ALA A 84 -6.44 -14.51 34.94
N ARG A 85 -7.16 -13.98 35.92
CA ARG A 85 -8.62 -14.12 36.11
C ARG A 85 -9.34 -12.78 36.20
N THR A 86 -8.59 -11.68 36.31
CA THR A 86 -9.16 -10.35 36.51
C THR A 86 -9.03 -9.54 35.24
N VAL A 87 -10.16 -9.01 34.79
CA VAL A 87 -10.25 -8.13 33.62
C VAL A 87 -10.36 -6.70 34.09
N SER A 88 -9.63 -5.77 33.45
CA SER A 88 -9.84 -4.34 33.60
C SER A 88 -10.67 -3.81 32.43
N ILE A 89 -11.72 -3.05 32.75
CA ILE A 89 -12.53 -2.31 31.78
C ILE A 89 -12.23 -0.83 31.98
N GLU A 90 -11.78 -0.17 30.92
CA GLU A 90 -11.50 1.27 30.94
C GLU A 90 -12.78 2.10 31.02
N THR A 91 -12.69 3.29 31.64
CA THR A 91 -13.76 4.29 31.62
C THR A 91 -14.24 4.56 30.20
N GLY A 92 -15.52 4.82 30.04
CA GLY A 92 -16.05 5.17 28.74
C GLY A 92 -17.57 5.11 28.68
N HIS A 93 -18.09 5.27 27.48
CA HIS A 93 -19.52 5.23 27.25
C HIS A 93 -19.85 4.71 25.85
N GLY A 94 -21.06 4.18 25.71
CA GLY A 94 -21.58 3.67 24.46
C GLY A 94 -23.10 3.57 24.46
N ILE A 95 -23.64 3.23 23.31
CA ILE A 95 -25.07 3.15 23.05
C ILE A 95 -25.41 1.70 22.68
N THR A 96 -26.36 1.10 23.40
CA THR A 96 -26.84 -0.26 23.11
C THR A 96 -27.67 -0.28 21.81
N PRO A 97 -27.86 -1.45 21.17
CA PRO A 97 -28.82 -1.58 20.07
C PRO A 97 -30.26 -1.16 20.42
N ALA A 98 -30.63 -1.20 21.71
CA ALA A 98 -31.89 -0.68 22.22
C ALA A 98 -31.94 0.86 22.26
N GLY A 99 -30.83 1.56 22.05
CA GLY A 99 -30.73 3.02 22.14
C GLY A 99 -30.52 3.52 23.57
N GLU A 100 -30.15 2.65 24.50
CA GLU A 100 -29.89 3.04 25.89
C GLU A 100 -28.42 3.43 26.05
N LEU A 101 -28.16 4.42 26.88
CA LEU A 101 -26.81 4.89 27.18
C LEU A 101 -26.18 4.01 28.27
N VAL A 102 -24.95 3.57 28.03
CA VAL A 102 -24.13 2.86 29.00
C VAL A 102 -22.94 3.75 29.34
N VAL A 103 -22.71 4.00 30.62
CA VAL A 103 -21.62 4.84 31.11
C VAL A 103 -20.86 4.09 32.21
N LEU A 104 -19.54 4.02 32.05
CA LEU A 104 -18.62 3.56 33.07
C LEU A 104 -17.71 4.73 33.49
N PRO A 105 -17.94 5.33 34.67
CA PRO A 105 -17.26 6.56 35.08
C PRO A 105 -15.82 6.32 35.56
N GLU A 106 -15.51 5.14 36.09
CA GLU A 106 -14.20 4.77 36.63
C GLU A 106 -13.72 3.42 36.06
N ASN A 107 -12.40 3.23 35.98
CA ASN A 107 -11.83 1.96 35.54
C ASN A 107 -12.25 0.86 36.51
N LEU A 108 -12.81 -0.22 35.97
CA LEU A 108 -13.38 -1.30 36.78
C LEU A 108 -12.58 -2.58 36.61
N ALA A 109 -12.08 -3.13 37.71
CA ALA A 109 -11.43 -4.44 37.75
C ALA A 109 -12.43 -5.50 38.21
N VAL A 110 -12.65 -6.51 37.38
CA VAL A 110 -13.67 -7.55 37.59
C VAL A 110 -13.00 -8.91 37.64
N ASP A 111 -13.21 -9.66 38.73
CA ASP A 111 -12.79 -11.06 38.80
C ASP A 111 -13.86 -11.96 38.18
N LEU A 112 -13.52 -12.62 37.08
CA LEU A 112 -14.45 -13.51 36.37
C LEU A 112 -14.70 -14.83 37.11
N ALA A 113 -13.91 -15.13 38.15
CA ALA A 113 -14.00 -16.34 38.95
C ALA A 113 -14.82 -16.17 40.26
N ASP A 114 -15.31 -14.98 40.59
CA ASP A 114 -16.18 -14.76 41.77
C ASP A 114 -17.61 -15.26 41.51
N VAL A 115 -17.76 -16.59 41.59
CA VAL A 115 -19.04 -17.28 41.39
C VAL A 115 -20.12 -16.86 42.41
N PRO A 116 -19.82 -16.68 43.71
CA PRO A 116 -20.80 -16.24 44.70
C PRO A 116 -21.38 -14.85 44.42
N GLU A 117 -20.55 -13.87 44.05
CA GLU A 117 -21.02 -12.51 43.75
C GLU A 117 -21.90 -12.49 42.51
N VAL A 118 -21.48 -13.18 41.44
CA VAL A 118 -22.27 -13.27 40.20
C VAL A 118 -23.61 -13.98 40.41
N GLN A 119 -23.68 -15.00 41.27
CA GLN A 119 -24.95 -15.67 41.59
C GLN A 119 -25.91 -14.79 42.39
N LYS A 120 -25.40 -13.96 43.31
CA LYS A 120 -26.23 -12.98 44.04
C LYS A 120 -26.79 -11.93 43.10
N LEU A 121 -25.96 -11.42 42.18
CA LEU A 121 -26.37 -10.44 41.18
C LEU A 121 -27.38 -11.04 40.17
N ASP A 122 -27.14 -12.24 39.66
CA ASP A 122 -28.08 -12.95 38.78
C ASP A 122 -29.44 -13.17 39.46
N ALA A 123 -29.44 -13.49 40.76
CA ALA A 123 -30.67 -13.65 41.55
C ALA A 123 -31.39 -12.31 41.79
N SER A 124 -30.67 -11.22 42.08
CA SER A 124 -31.28 -9.88 42.23
C SER A 124 -31.83 -9.33 40.92
N PHE A 125 -31.23 -9.70 39.79
CA PHE A 125 -31.70 -9.28 38.46
C PHE A 125 -32.82 -10.17 37.87
N GLY A 126 -33.30 -11.18 38.62
CA GLY A 126 -34.32 -12.10 38.12
C GLY A 126 -33.86 -12.96 36.94
N LEU A 127 -32.54 -13.12 36.75
CA LEU A 127 -31.93 -13.87 35.65
C LEU A 127 -31.77 -15.37 35.99
N SER A 128 -32.28 -15.80 37.14
CA SER A 128 -32.13 -17.12 37.74
C SER A 128 -33.04 -18.21 37.14
N GLU A 129 -34.04 -17.88 36.33
CA GLU A 129 -35.02 -18.86 35.81
C GLU A 129 -34.53 -19.69 34.60
N ILE A 130 -33.40 -19.34 33.97
CA ILE A 130 -32.85 -20.13 32.86
C ILE A 130 -31.77 -21.05 33.42
N PRO A 131 -31.85 -22.40 33.27
CA PRO A 131 -30.84 -23.32 33.79
C PRO A 131 -29.51 -23.10 33.04
N ARG A 132 -28.66 -22.22 33.59
CA ARG A 132 -27.29 -22.02 33.14
C ARG A 132 -26.44 -23.19 33.65
N GLN A 133 -25.50 -23.64 32.82
CA GLN A 133 -24.46 -24.59 33.21
C GLN A 133 -23.86 -24.19 34.55
N ALA A 134 -23.61 -25.16 35.43
CA ALA A 134 -23.12 -24.90 36.78
C ALA A 134 -21.91 -23.95 36.72
N SER A 135 -22.04 -22.77 37.35
CA SER A 135 -21.02 -21.71 37.39
C SER A 135 -19.64 -22.16 37.90
N ARG A 136 -19.49 -23.41 38.36
CA ARG A 136 -18.24 -23.99 38.86
C ARG A 136 -17.19 -24.23 37.77
N ASN A 137 -17.58 -24.46 36.50
CA ASN A 137 -16.64 -24.71 35.39
C ASN A 137 -16.99 -23.86 34.16
N ARG A 138 -16.73 -22.54 34.22
CA ARG A 138 -16.85 -21.65 33.06
C ARG A 138 -15.70 -21.92 32.08
N SER A 139 -15.94 -22.85 31.15
CA SER A 139 -15.04 -23.16 30.05
C SER A 139 -15.76 -22.95 28.73
N GLY A 140 -15.21 -22.11 27.86
CA GLY A 140 -15.81 -21.77 26.59
C GLY A 140 -15.53 -20.33 26.16
N LEU A 141 -16.22 -19.92 25.11
CA LEU A 141 -16.17 -18.56 24.58
C LEU A 141 -17.31 -17.76 25.18
N TYR A 142 -17.00 -16.54 25.59
CA TYR A 142 -17.96 -15.62 26.18
C TYR A 142 -17.80 -14.23 25.59
N VAL A 143 -18.92 -13.52 25.44
CA VAL A 143 -18.94 -12.10 25.12
C VAL A 143 -19.07 -11.35 26.45
N LEU A 144 -18.06 -10.55 26.78
CA LEU A 144 -18.12 -9.58 27.85
C LEU A 144 -18.86 -8.36 27.35
N ALA A 145 -19.89 -7.96 28.09
CA ALA A 145 -20.76 -6.91 27.65
C ALA A 145 -21.35 -6.12 28.82
N LEU A 146 -21.81 -4.90 28.52
CA LEU A 146 -22.44 -4.01 29.49
C LEU A 146 -23.94 -3.93 29.23
N ARG A 147 -24.73 -4.01 30.30
CA ARG A 147 -26.17 -3.90 30.27
C ARG A 147 -26.61 -2.72 31.14
N PRO A 148 -27.41 -1.77 30.63
CA PRO A 148 -28.05 -0.78 31.46
C PRO A 148 -29.10 -1.49 32.34
N VAL A 149 -29.08 -1.18 33.63
CA VAL A 149 -30.01 -1.72 34.63
C VAL A 149 -30.48 -0.59 35.52
N GLU A 150 -31.70 -0.72 36.03
CA GLU A 150 -32.25 0.20 37.01
C GLU A 150 -32.53 -0.57 38.29
N PHE A 151 -32.28 0.05 39.43
CA PHE A 151 -32.71 -0.49 40.72
C PHE A 151 -33.27 0.61 41.59
N THR A 152 -34.19 0.24 42.47
CA THR A 152 -34.76 1.17 43.45
C THR A 152 -33.93 1.16 44.73
N ALA A 153 -33.75 2.33 45.32
CA ALA A 153 -32.95 2.51 46.53
C ALA A 153 -33.49 3.67 47.37
N ASP A 154 -32.84 3.90 48.51
CA ASP A 154 -33.17 4.96 49.47
C ASP A 154 -34.60 4.84 50.02
N PRO A 155 -34.84 3.92 50.96
CA PRO A 155 -36.18 3.67 51.51
C PRO A 155 -36.75 4.91 52.20
N VAL A 156 -37.95 5.32 51.81
CA VAL A 156 -38.72 6.44 52.36
C VAL A 156 -40.05 5.94 52.93
N ALA A 157 -40.54 6.61 53.97
CA ALA A 157 -41.84 6.30 54.54
C ALA A 157 -42.97 6.61 53.54
N SER A 158 -43.73 5.60 53.17
CA SER A 158 -44.92 5.72 52.34
C SER A 158 -46.17 5.89 53.21
N TYR A 159 -46.98 6.89 52.86
CA TYR A 159 -48.23 7.16 53.57
C TYR A 159 -49.37 6.38 52.92
N PRO A 160 -50.22 5.72 53.74
CA PRO A 160 -51.34 4.93 53.22
C PRO A 160 -52.33 5.83 52.47
N THR A 161 -52.79 5.35 51.32
CA THR A 161 -53.83 6.03 50.50
C THR A 161 -55.25 5.84 51.05
N SER A 162 -55.42 5.02 52.10
CA SER A 162 -56.69 4.76 52.78
C SER A 162 -56.62 5.14 54.25
N ILE A 163 -57.76 5.55 54.82
CA ILE A 163 -57.88 6.03 56.22
C ILE A 163 -57.41 4.96 57.23
N ASN A 164 -57.55 3.67 56.89
CA ASN A 164 -57.18 2.54 57.75
C ASN A 164 -55.87 1.84 57.32
N GLY A 165 -55.13 2.39 56.34
CA GLY A 165 -53.91 1.75 55.84
C GLY A 165 -52.75 1.86 56.83
N ALA A 166 -51.87 0.85 56.82
CA ALA A 166 -50.61 0.91 57.56
C ALA A 166 -49.57 1.74 56.80
N ARG A 167 -48.67 2.40 57.52
CA ARG A 167 -47.48 3.01 56.90
C ARG A 167 -46.59 1.89 56.37
N SER A 168 -46.22 1.95 55.10
CA SER A 168 -45.20 1.09 54.51
C SER A 168 -43.90 1.87 54.31
N VAL A 169 -42.84 1.15 54.02
CA VAL A 169 -41.59 1.72 53.54
C VAL A 169 -41.51 1.34 52.07
N GLU A 170 -41.32 2.32 51.21
CA GLU A 170 -41.13 2.15 49.77
C GLU A 170 -39.81 2.80 49.39
N ASP A 171 -39.17 2.32 48.33
CA ASP A 171 -37.94 2.93 47.84
C ASP A 171 -38.24 4.30 47.20
N GLY A 172 -37.46 5.32 47.57
CA GLY A 172 -37.70 6.71 47.17
C GLY A 172 -37.06 7.09 45.83
N ASN A 173 -35.99 6.40 45.43
CA ASN A 173 -35.16 6.76 44.28
C ASN A 173 -35.05 5.58 43.29
N ILE A 174 -35.05 5.92 41.99
CA ILE A 174 -34.64 5.01 40.91
C ILE A 174 -33.21 5.40 40.53
N ILE A 175 -32.29 4.42 40.56
CA ILE A 175 -30.88 4.61 40.20
C ILE A 175 -30.59 3.82 38.92
N GLU A 176 -30.16 4.53 37.89
CA GLU A 176 -29.61 3.94 36.67
C GLU A 176 -28.16 3.48 36.92
N ALA A 177 -27.86 2.25 36.53
CA ALA A 177 -26.57 1.62 36.68
C ALA A 177 -26.20 0.79 35.44
N THR A 178 -24.93 0.40 35.37
CA THR A 178 -24.43 -0.50 34.33
C THR A 178 -23.99 -1.82 34.96
N ALA A 179 -24.63 -2.91 34.57
CA ALA A 179 -24.23 -4.26 34.97
C ALA A 179 -23.30 -4.89 33.93
N ILE A 180 -22.22 -5.49 34.40
CA ILE A 180 -21.34 -6.32 33.56
C ILE A 180 -21.96 -7.70 33.43
N THR A 181 -22.15 -8.14 32.19
CA THR A 181 -22.75 -9.44 31.88
C THR A 181 -21.79 -10.26 31.02
N LEU A 182 -21.67 -11.54 31.36
CA LEU A 182 -20.93 -12.52 30.57
C LEU A 182 -21.91 -13.42 29.81
N ILE A 183 -21.94 -13.31 28.48
CA ILE A 183 -22.88 -14.03 27.63
C ILE A 183 -22.15 -15.19 26.95
N PRO A 184 -22.59 -16.46 27.08
CA PRO A 184 -21.95 -17.57 26.40
C PRO A 184 -22.13 -17.45 24.88
N TYR A 185 -21.03 -17.58 24.14
CA TYR A 185 -21.06 -17.62 22.68
C TYR A 185 -21.27 -19.06 22.20
N PRO A 186 -22.37 -19.36 21.49
CA PRO A 186 -22.65 -20.73 21.03
C PRO A 186 -21.72 -21.09 19.87
N ASP A 187 -20.67 -21.86 20.18
CA ASP A 187 -19.73 -22.42 19.22
C ASP A 187 -19.91 -23.95 19.08
N GLN A 188 -19.66 -24.49 17.89
CA GLN A 188 -19.73 -25.92 17.59
C GLN A 188 -18.49 -26.69 18.09
N GLY A 189 -17.44 -25.98 18.52
CA GLY A 189 -16.09 -26.50 18.67
C GLY A 189 -15.72 -27.20 19.98
N ALA A 190 -16.63 -27.79 20.76
CA ALA A 190 -16.32 -28.33 22.11
C ALA A 190 -15.06 -29.25 22.20
N ARG A 191 -14.63 -29.86 21.08
CA ARG A 191 -13.44 -30.73 20.95
C ARG A 191 -12.14 -30.05 20.48
N VAL A 192 -12.19 -28.78 20.08
CA VAL A 192 -11.07 -28.04 19.45
C VAL A 192 -10.36 -27.16 20.49
N GLU A 193 -9.05 -26.95 20.33
CA GLU A 193 -8.25 -26.01 21.14
C GLU A 193 -8.81 -24.58 21.08
N LEU A 194 -8.79 -23.85 22.21
CA LEU A 194 -9.40 -22.50 22.29
C LEU A 194 -8.80 -21.49 21.30
N ASN A 195 -7.53 -21.64 20.96
CA ASN A 195 -6.87 -20.79 19.96
C ASN A 195 -7.34 -21.10 18.52
N GLN A 196 -7.60 -22.37 18.21
CA GLN A 196 -8.17 -22.76 16.92
C GLN A 196 -9.65 -22.35 16.80
N ARG A 197 -10.38 -22.23 17.91
CA ARG A 197 -11.76 -21.70 17.87
C ARG A 197 -11.78 -20.21 17.50
N ARG A 198 -10.79 -19.44 17.96
CA ARG A 198 -10.66 -18.00 17.65
C ARG A 198 -10.74 -17.74 16.14
N LYS A 199 -10.05 -18.54 15.31
CA LYS A 199 -10.05 -18.37 13.85
C LYS A 199 -11.40 -18.64 13.19
N TYR A 200 -12.13 -19.67 13.63
CA TYR A 200 -13.45 -20.00 13.07
C TYR A 200 -14.48 -18.95 13.46
N VAL A 201 -14.43 -18.48 14.71
CA VAL A 201 -15.34 -17.43 15.19
C VAL A 201 -15.04 -16.09 14.51
N ALA A 202 -13.77 -15.76 14.27
CA ALA A 202 -13.41 -14.58 13.47
C ALA A 202 -14.05 -14.64 12.08
N ARG A 203 -13.93 -15.77 11.38
CA ARG A 203 -14.56 -15.99 10.08
C ARG A 203 -16.09 -15.85 10.15
N GLU A 204 -16.73 -16.48 11.13
CA GLU A 204 -18.17 -16.40 11.32
C GLU A 204 -18.66 -14.95 11.55
N ILE A 205 -17.93 -14.15 12.33
CA ILE A 205 -18.33 -12.77 12.63
C ILE A 205 -18.09 -11.84 11.45
N PHE A 206 -16.96 -11.97 10.75
CA PHE A 206 -16.56 -11.01 9.71
C PHE A 206 -17.02 -11.38 8.30
N ILE A 207 -17.18 -12.67 7.98
CA ILE A 207 -17.64 -13.13 6.66
C ILE A 207 -19.13 -13.47 6.69
N GLU A 208 -19.56 -14.28 7.65
CA GLU A 208 -20.98 -14.69 7.75
C GLU A 208 -21.86 -13.62 8.41
N GLU A 209 -21.25 -12.54 8.92
CA GLU A 209 -21.90 -11.42 9.64
C GLU A 209 -22.86 -11.89 10.75
N SER A 210 -22.49 -12.99 11.42
CA SER A 210 -23.30 -13.62 12.46
C SER A 210 -23.52 -12.69 13.65
N LYS A 211 -24.80 -12.45 14.00
CA LYS A 211 -25.20 -11.68 15.20
C LYS A 211 -25.41 -12.56 16.44
N LYS A 212 -24.85 -13.79 16.45
CA LYS A 212 -24.98 -14.70 17.60
C LYS A 212 -24.47 -14.05 18.89
N ALA A 213 -25.16 -14.32 19.99
CA ALA A 213 -24.84 -13.83 21.33
C ALA A 213 -24.72 -12.30 21.49
N GLN A 214 -25.39 -11.50 20.63
CA GLN A 214 -25.51 -10.04 20.78
C GLN A 214 -26.99 -9.63 21.00
N PRO A 215 -27.53 -9.73 22.24
CA PRO A 215 -28.86 -9.23 22.55
C PRO A 215 -28.99 -7.72 22.33
N VAL A 216 -30.20 -7.25 22.04
CA VAL A 216 -30.48 -5.84 21.72
C VAL A 216 -30.21 -4.88 22.90
N GLY A 217 -30.45 -5.32 24.14
CA GLY A 217 -30.27 -4.50 25.36
C GLY A 217 -28.87 -4.56 25.96
N VAL A 218 -27.84 -4.87 25.16
CA VAL A 218 -26.48 -5.11 25.65
C VAL A 218 -25.46 -4.47 24.71
N LEU A 219 -24.44 -3.81 25.28
CA LEU A 219 -23.30 -3.26 24.56
C LEU A 219 -22.11 -4.23 24.67
N PRO A 220 -21.74 -4.95 23.59
CA PRO A 220 -20.60 -5.86 23.62
C PRO A 220 -19.26 -5.12 23.63
N LEU A 221 -18.33 -5.58 24.46
CA LEU A 221 -17.00 -4.97 24.62
C LEU A 221 -15.88 -5.85 24.07
N ALA A 222 -15.87 -7.14 24.42
CA ALA A 222 -14.81 -8.06 24.01
C ALA A 222 -15.28 -9.50 24.01
N MET A 223 -14.63 -10.32 23.19
CA MET A 223 -14.73 -11.77 23.28
C MET A 223 -13.62 -12.32 24.16
N ILE A 224 -13.97 -13.21 25.08
CA ILE A 224 -13.05 -13.80 26.05
C ILE A 224 -13.13 -15.32 25.93
N ALA A 225 -11.98 -15.96 25.81
CA ALA A 225 -11.87 -17.41 25.99
C ALA A 225 -11.50 -17.74 27.43
N LEU A 226 -12.35 -18.51 28.08
CA LEU A 226 -12.13 -18.98 29.43
C LEU A 226 -11.88 -20.50 29.43
N ASN A 227 -10.89 -20.93 30.20
CA ASN A 227 -10.69 -22.32 30.55
C ASN A 227 -10.70 -22.45 32.09
N LEU A 228 -11.77 -23.04 32.64
CA LEU A 228 -11.96 -23.17 34.09
C LEU A 228 -11.82 -21.83 34.83
N GLY A 229 -12.34 -20.75 34.23
CA GLY A 229 -12.26 -19.39 34.76
C GLY A 229 -10.91 -18.68 34.58
N VAL A 230 -9.92 -19.29 33.94
CA VAL A 230 -8.66 -18.63 33.54
C VAL A 230 -8.80 -18.07 32.14
N ILE A 231 -8.39 -16.83 31.95
CA ILE A 231 -8.41 -16.14 30.67
C ILE A 231 -7.28 -16.69 29.80
N GLN A 232 -7.62 -17.22 28.63
CA GLN A 232 -6.65 -17.69 27.63
C GLN A 232 -6.29 -16.58 26.65
N TRP A 233 -7.30 -15.86 26.15
CA TRP A 233 -7.12 -14.72 25.27
C TRP A 233 -8.34 -13.79 25.39
N ILE A 234 -8.12 -12.52 25.07
CA ILE A 234 -9.13 -11.46 25.00
C ILE A 234 -9.03 -10.82 23.61
N ASP A 235 -10.17 -10.66 22.94
CA ASP A 235 -10.25 -10.00 21.64
C ASP A 235 -11.38 -8.96 21.62
N ASN A 236 -11.00 -7.68 21.69
CA ASN A 236 -11.95 -6.57 21.74
C ASN A 236 -12.62 -6.39 20.37
N PHE A 237 -11.84 -6.45 19.30
CA PHE A 237 -12.26 -6.08 17.95
C PHE A 237 -13.13 -7.11 17.26
N MET A 238 -13.26 -8.33 17.79
CA MET A 238 -14.26 -9.28 17.31
C MET A 238 -15.69 -8.73 17.40
N VAL A 239 -16.09 -8.21 18.56
CA VAL A 239 -17.49 -7.84 18.83
C VAL A 239 -17.69 -6.33 19.01
N ARG A 240 -16.67 -5.61 19.50
CA ARG A 240 -16.72 -4.15 19.69
C ARG A 240 -16.84 -3.44 18.36
N ARG A 241 -17.76 -2.46 18.27
CA ARG A 241 -17.92 -1.57 17.12
C ARG A 241 -18.02 -0.13 17.62
N GLU A 242 -17.43 0.80 16.89
CA GLU A 242 -17.54 2.23 17.18
C GLU A 242 -18.91 2.76 16.73
N VAL A 243 -19.42 3.84 17.31
CA VAL A 243 -20.74 4.42 16.93
C VAL A 243 -20.72 4.92 15.47
N GLY A 244 -21.86 4.84 14.78
CA GLY A 244 -21.99 5.20 13.35
C GLY A 244 -21.51 4.12 12.38
N ALA A 245 -21.12 2.96 12.92
CA ALA A 245 -20.54 1.83 12.19
C ALA A 245 -21.49 1.05 11.27
N ARG A 246 -22.80 1.02 11.58
CA ARG A 246 -23.72 0.00 11.04
C ARG A 246 -24.53 0.43 9.81
N ASP A 247 -24.66 1.72 9.51
CA ASP A 247 -25.72 2.20 8.59
C ASP A 247 -25.23 2.79 7.25
N HIS A 248 -23.98 2.54 6.83
CA HIS A 248 -23.48 3.11 5.56
C HIS A 248 -23.64 2.20 4.33
N ASP A 249 -24.17 0.98 4.45
CA ASP A 249 -24.56 0.18 3.26
C ASP A 249 -25.99 0.52 2.80
N VAL A 250 -26.25 1.81 2.59
CA VAL A 250 -27.57 2.32 2.18
C VAL A 250 -27.98 1.81 0.79
N PHE A 251 -27.01 1.39 -0.03
CA PHE A 251 -27.24 0.97 -1.42
C PHE A 251 -27.15 -0.54 -1.63
N GLY A 252 -26.79 -1.34 -0.62
CA GLY A 252 -26.81 -2.81 -0.71
C GLY A 252 -25.95 -3.37 -1.85
N LEU A 253 -24.88 -2.67 -2.24
CA LEU A 253 -24.00 -3.07 -3.34
C LEU A 253 -23.02 -4.19 -2.94
N GLY A 254 -23.24 -4.82 -1.78
CA GLY A 254 -22.39 -5.88 -1.26
C GLY A 254 -21.07 -5.39 -0.65
N LEU A 255 -21.00 -4.11 -0.25
CA LEU A 255 -19.85 -3.55 0.44
C LEU A 255 -19.99 -3.77 1.93
N SER A 256 -19.08 -4.55 2.52
CA SER A 256 -19.05 -4.73 3.98
C SER A 256 -18.96 -3.38 4.71
N PRO A 257 -19.71 -3.17 5.81
CA PRO A 257 -19.68 -1.92 6.56
C PRO A 257 -18.26 -1.51 6.92
N ARG A 258 -17.91 -0.23 6.72
CA ARG A 258 -16.54 0.28 6.94
C ARG A 258 -16.01 -0.08 8.33
N ALA A 259 -16.83 0.07 9.36
CA ALA A 259 -16.43 -0.26 10.72
C ALA A 259 -16.23 -1.76 10.99
N LEU A 260 -16.93 -2.64 10.26
CA LEU A 260 -16.67 -4.08 10.31
C LEU A 260 -15.30 -4.38 9.70
N ARG A 261 -14.96 -3.74 8.57
CA ARG A 261 -13.65 -3.85 7.92
C ARG A 261 -12.52 -3.32 8.81
N GLU A 262 -12.68 -2.14 9.40
CA GLU A 262 -11.69 -1.54 10.31
C GLU A 262 -11.49 -2.41 11.57
N ALA A 263 -12.57 -2.91 12.16
CA ALA A 263 -12.47 -3.81 13.29
C ALA A 263 -11.78 -5.13 12.92
N TYR A 264 -12.05 -5.66 11.71
CA TYR A 264 -11.38 -6.86 11.26
C TYR A 264 -9.88 -6.67 11.08
N LEU A 265 -9.45 -5.54 10.50
CA LEU A 265 -8.03 -5.21 10.40
C LEU A 265 -7.36 -5.12 11.78
N LYS A 266 -7.99 -4.41 12.73
CA LYS A 266 -7.46 -4.27 14.10
C LYS A 266 -7.38 -5.63 14.81
N GLN A 267 -8.39 -6.49 14.63
CA GLN A 267 -8.41 -7.86 15.13
C GLN A 267 -7.24 -8.69 14.57
N TYR A 268 -7.07 -8.66 13.25
CA TYR A 268 -6.00 -9.36 12.55
C TYR A 268 -4.61 -8.86 12.99
N PHE A 269 -4.43 -7.54 13.10
CA PHE A 269 -3.18 -6.93 13.54
C PHE A 269 -2.78 -7.40 14.94
N ASN A 270 -3.70 -7.34 15.90
CA ASN A 270 -3.46 -7.76 17.28
C ASN A 270 -3.13 -9.26 17.38
N GLN A 271 -3.84 -10.11 16.64
CA GLN A 271 -3.57 -11.54 16.65
C GLN A 271 -2.22 -11.86 15.97
N LEU A 272 -1.86 -11.13 14.91
CA LEU A 272 -0.57 -11.28 14.26
C LEU A 272 0.57 -10.85 15.18
N SER A 273 0.46 -9.70 15.86
CA SER A 273 1.48 -9.23 16.80
C SER A 273 1.71 -10.24 17.93
N GLU A 274 0.64 -10.75 18.53
CA GLU A 274 0.67 -11.77 19.59
C GLU A 274 1.44 -13.04 19.16
N HIS A 275 1.19 -13.53 17.94
CA HIS A 275 1.89 -14.69 17.41
C HIS A 275 3.33 -14.39 16.97
N THR A 276 3.61 -13.21 16.42
CA THR A 276 4.98 -12.83 16.06
C THR A 276 5.87 -12.66 17.28
N GLU A 277 5.37 -12.07 18.36
CA GLU A 277 6.08 -11.93 19.64
C GLU A 277 6.34 -13.30 20.29
N SER A 278 5.34 -14.19 20.26
CA SER A 278 5.48 -15.56 20.77
C SER A 278 6.50 -16.39 19.99
N ASN A 279 6.65 -16.13 18.68
CA ASN A 279 7.53 -16.87 17.77
C ASN A 279 8.99 -16.36 17.74
N VAL A 280 9.35 -15.32 18.50
CA VAL A 280 10.74 -14.81 18.57
C VAL A 280 11.75 -15.91 18.98
N SER A 281 11.29 -17.00 19.58
CA SER A 281 12.12 -18.15 19.99
C SER A 281 12.28 -19.27 18.93
N GLY A 282 11.67 -19.17 17.74
CA GLY A 282 11.73 -20.23 16.73
C GLY A 282 11.68 -19.73 15.28
N VAL A 283 12.59 -20.23 14.43
CA VAL A 283 12.70 -19.96 12.97
C VAL A 283 11.58 -20.68 12.18
N SER A 284 10.37 -20.74 12.73
CA SER A 284 9.22 -21.34 12.04
C SER A 284 8.67 -20.35 11.02
N ARG A 285 8.50 -20.80 9.77
CA ARG A 285 7.81 -20.00 8.75
C ARG A 285 6.35 -19.82 9.16
N PHE A 286 5.83 -18.59 9.02
CA PHE A 286 4.47 -18.26 9.41
C PHE A 286 3.50 -18.58 8.26
N ILE A 287 2.61 -19.56 8.46
CA ILE A 287 1.56 -19.95 7.51
C ILE A 287 0.22 -19.36 7.99
N ALA A 288 -0.46 -18.59 7.15
CA ALA A 288 -1.69 -17.90 7.57
C ALA A 288 -2.83 -18.86 7.94
N ALA A 289 -2.99 -19.95 7.19
CA ALA A 289 -4.10 -20.90 7.36
C ALA A 289 -4.11 -21.65 8.71
N ASP A 290 -2.96 -21.72 9.38
CA ASP A 290 -2.86 -22.36 10.69
C ASP A 290 -3.54 -21.50 11.76
N TYR A 291 -3.31 -20.18 11.71
CA TYR A 291 -3.77 -19.20 12.69
C TYR A 291 -5.07 -18.49 12.31
N PHE A 292 -5.39 -18.40 11.03
CA PHE A 292 -6.52 -17.65 10.49
C PHE A 292 -7.34 -18.53 9.55
N ALA A 293 -8.67 -18.47 9.66
CA ALA A 293 -9.59 -19.11 8.72
C ALA A 293 -9.97 -18.16 7.58
N ALA A 294 -9.85 -16.86 7.81
CA ALA A 294 -10.06 -15.81 6.84
C ALA A 294 -9.06 -14.67 7.11
N LEU A 295 -8.77 -13.90 6.07
CA LEU A 295 -7.92 -12.71 6.12
C LEU A 295 -8.69 -11.47 5.65
N PRO A 296 -8.40 -10.27 6.19
CA PRO A 296 -8.88 -9.02 5.62
C PRO A 296 -8.32 -8.84 4.21
N ALA A 297 -9.01 -8.03 3.39
CA ALA A 297 -8.61 -7.80 1.99
C ALA A 297 -7.19 -7.20 1.85
N ALA A 298 -6.78 -6.39 2.82
CA ALA A 298 -5.40 -5.92 2.96
C ALA A 298 -4.96 -6.00 4.42
N GLY A 299 -3.67 -6.19 4.64
CA GLY A 299 -3.10 -6.26 5.98
C GLY A 299 -1.57 -6.38 5.99
N PRO A 300 -0.94 -6.20 7.15
CA PRO A 300 0.49 -6.44 7.30
C PRO A 300 0.79 -7.94 7.28
N MET A 301 2.01 -8.28 6.87
CA MET A 301 2.55 -9.64 6.80
C MET A 301 4.02 -9.61 7.20
N PRO A 302 4.51 -10.58 8.00
CA PRO A 302 5.92 -10.64 8.37
C PRO A 302 6.80 -10.94 7.15
N ALA A 303 7.93 -10.23 7.01
CA ALA A 303 8.87 -10.48 5.91
C ALA A 303 9.48 -11.90 5.94
N SER A 304 9.51 -12.54 7.13
CA SER A 304 9.98 -13.92 7.32
C SER A 304 9.17 -14.99 6.57
N ALA A 305 7.98 -14.65 6.10
CA ALA A 305 7.14 -15.55 5.33
C ALA A 305 7.55 -15.67 3.84
N ILE A 306 8.49 -14.83 3.37
CA ILE A 306 9.10 -14.92 2.03
C ILE A 306 10.54 -15.42 2.17
N ASN A 307 10.90 -16.44 1.39
CA ASN A 307 12.28 -16.89 1.28
C ASN A 307 13.05 -15.97 0.32
N THR A 308 14.13 -15.34 0.80
CA THR A 308 14.96 -14.43 0.00
C THR A 308 15.78 -15.16 -1.08
N ASP A 309 16.02 -16.47 -0.93
CA ASP A 309 16.90 -17.21 -1.81
C ASP A 309 16.21 -17.63 -3.11
N ASP A 310 15.02 -18.23 -2.99
CA ASP A 310 14.21 -18.76 -4.11
C ASP A 310 12.96 -17.90 -4.43
N PHE A 311 12.76 -16.79 -3.70
CA PHE A 311 11.55 -15.95 -3.80
C PHE A 311 10.25 -16.76 -3.70
N THR A 312 10.23 -17.71 -2.76
CA THR A 312 9.06 -18.54 -2.47
C THR A 312 8.25 -17.96 -1.32
N GLN A 313 6.92 -17.98 -1.44
CA GLN A 313 5.99 -17.56 -0.39
C GLN A 313 5.37 -18.77 0.33
N ALA A 314 5.28 -18.68 1.66
CA ALA A 314 4.66 -19.70 2.52
C ALA A 314 3.40 -19.20 3.26
N TYR A 315 3.05 -17.92 3.09
CA TYR A 315 1.99 -17.27 3.84
C TYR A 315 0.59 -17.65 3.32
N PHE A 316 0.41 -17.56 2.00
CA PHE A 316 -0.84 -17.88 1.31
C PHE A 316 -0.83 -19.31 0.78
N PRO A 317 -2.01 -19.93 0.62
CA PRO A 317 -2.17 -21.19 -0.09
C PRO A 317 -1.51 -21.18 -1.47
N SER A 318 -1.13 -22.36 -1.96
CA SER A 318 -0.38 -22.51 -3.22
C SER A 318 -1.18 -22.17 -4.48
N GLU A 319 -2.51 -22.13 -4.35
CA GLU A 319 -3.49 -21.95 -5.41
C GLU A 319 -3.78 -20.49 -5.74
N MET A 320 -3.42 -19.56 -4.86
CA MET A 320 -3.62 -18.13 -5.08
C MET A 320 -2.51 -17.54 -5.95
N ASP A 321 -2.87 -16.60 -6.82
CA ASP A 321 -1.89 -15.84 -7.60
C ASP A 321 -1.28 -14.73 -6.74
N VAL A 322 0.02 -14.82 -6.47
CA VAL A 322 0.74 -13.92 -5.56
C VAL A 322 1.90 -13.25 -6.29
N GLU A 323 1.84 -11.93 -6.36
CA GLU A 323 2.91 -11.10 -6.93
C GLU A 323 3.59 -10.25 -5.86
N LEU A 324 4.87 -9.94 -6.05
CA LEU A 324 5.64 -9.02 -5.22
C LEU A 324 5.90 -7.73 -6.01
N SER A 325 5.63 -6.57 -5.42
CA SER A 325 5.92 -5.28 -6.03
C SER A 325 6.51 -4.26 -5.06
N ILE A 326 7.35 -3.36 -5.60
CA ILE A 326 7.93 -2.24 -4.86
C ILE A 326 7.09 -0.99 -5.17
N ILE A 327 6.54 -0.37 -4.12
CA ILE A 327 5.62 0.76 -4.26
C ILE A 327 6.06 1.90 -3.33
N PRO A 328 5.84 3.17 -3.73
CA PRO A 328 6.03 4.31 -2.84
C PRO A 328 5.19 4.23 -1.56
N GLU A 329 5.77 4.57 -0.41
CA GLU A 329 5.06 4.62 0.88
C GLU A 329 3.81 5.51 0.86
N ASP A 330 3.82 6.59 0.08
CA ASP A 330 2.71 7.54 -0.02
C ASP A 330 1.51 7.02 -0.83
N GLU A 331 1.70 5.96 -1.63
CA GLU A 331 0.63 5.31 -2.40
C GLU A 331 -0.01 4.14 -1.65
N LEU A 332 0.61 3.66 -0.57
CA LEU A 332 0.13 2.50 0.20
C LEU A 332 -1.28 2.73 0.76
N ALA A 333 -1.56 3.91 1.32
CA ALA A 333 -2.85 4.21 1.91
C ALA A 333 -3.99 4.14 0.87
N ALA A 334 -3.76 4.67 -0.34
CA ALA A 334 -4.72 4.63 -1.43
C ALA A 334 -5.00 3.20 -1.91
N LEU A 335 -3.96 2.35 -1.99
CA LEU A 335 -4.10 0.95 -2.38
C LEU A 335 -4.85 0.13 -1.32
N ILE A 336 -4.61 0.40 -0.03
CA ILE A 336 -5.34 -0.23 1.06
C ILE A 336 -6.82 0.13 0.99
N GLU A 337 -7.15 1.41 0.74
CA GLU A 337 -8.53 1.86 0.61
C GLU A 337 -9.26 1.20 -0.57
N ASP A 338 -8.62 1.09 -1.74
CA ASP A 338 -9.18 0.38 -2.90
C ASP A 338 -9.38 -1.10 -2.60
N SER A 339 -8.41 -1.75 -1.95
CA SER A 339 -8.50 -3.17 -1.60
C SER A 339 -9.62 -3.47 -0.61
N TYR A 340 -9.90 -2.56 0.33
CA TYR A 340 -11.04 -2.73 1.23
C TYR A 340 -12.38 -2.66 0.53
N SER A 341 -12.48 -2.17 -0.71
CA SER A 341 -13.70 -2.30 -1.51
C SER A 341 -14.00 -3.76 -1.92
N LEU A 342 -13.01 -4.65 -1.80
CA LEU A 342 -13.12 -6.06 -2.14
C LEU A 342 -13.50 -6.89 -0.92
N PRO A 343 -14.14 -8.06 -1.13
CA PRO A 343 -14.46 -8.95 -0.02
C PRO A 343 -13.19 -9.44 0.69
N PRO A 344 -13.30 -9.85 1.96
CA PRO A 344 -12.25 -10.60 2.65
C PRO A 344 -11.82 -11.88 1.91
N VAL A 345 -10.64 -12.39 2.24
CA VAL A 345 -10.09 -13.63 1.68
C VAL A 345 -10.40 -14.77 2.65
N ASP A 346 -11.38 -15.61 2.34
CA ASP A 346 -11.67 -16.82 3.12
C ASP A 346 -10.66 -17.91 2.73
N LEU A 347 -9.91 -18.45 3.70
CA LEU A 347 -8.90 -19.50 3.49
C LEU A 347 -9.49 -20.92 3.61
N THR A 348 -10.77 -21.05 3.92
CA THR A 348 -11.46 -22.35 4.05
C THR A 348 -12.13 -22.82 2.77
N LEU A 349 -12.18 -21.96 1.75
CA LEU A 349 -12.86 -22.23 0.48
C LEU A 349 -12.15 -23.30 -0.37
N GLU A 350 -12.89 -23.83 -1.34
CA GLU A 350 -12.36 -24.78 -2.29
C GLU A 350 -11.42 -24.12 -3.30
N SER A 351 -10.57 -24.93 -3.92
CA SER A 351 -9.40 -24.44 -4.64
C SER A 351 -9.68 -23.71 -5.95
N ASP A 352 -10.87 -23.89 -6.53
CA ASP A 352 -11.27 -23.19 -7.76
C ASP A 352 -11.55 -21.71 -7.48
N GLU A 353 -12.03 -21.37 -6.28
CA GLU A 353 -12.28 -19.98 -5.88
C GLU A 353 -10.98 -19.23 -5.56
N PHE A 354 -9.91 -19.95 -5.17
CA PHE A 354 -8.58 -19.38 -4.95
C PHE A 354 -7.92 -18.88 -6.23
N GLU A 355 -8.12 -19.54 -7.37
CA GLU A 355 -7.59 -19.07 -8.66
C GLU A 355 -8.18 -17.72 -9.06
N SER A 356 -9.41 -17.42 -8.62
CA SER A 356 -10.05 -16.13 -8.89
C SER A 356 -9.50 -14.99 -8.02
N THR A 357 -8.73 -15.30 -6.97
CA THR A 357 -8.23 -14.32 -5.99
C THR A 357 -6.76 -14.00 -6.27
N SER A 358 -6.51 -12.77 -6.73
CA SER A 358 -5.16 -12.24 -6.95
C SER A 358 -4.69 -11.37 -5.79
N ILE A 359 -3.48 -11.63 -5.28
CA ILE A 359 -2.88 -10.92 -4.15
C ILE A 359 -1.58 -10.24 -4.60
N LEU A 360 -1.41 -8.99 -4.20
CA LEU A 360 -0.18 -8.23 -4.36
C LEU A 360 0.48 -8.01 -3.00
N ILE A 361 1.70 -8.52 -2.84
CA ILE A 361 2.58 -8.20 -1.72
C ILE A 361 3.38 -6.96 -2.10
N VAL A 362 3.35 -5.98 -1.21
CA VAL A 362 3.94 -4.66 -1.39
C VAL A 362 5.11 -4.49 -0.44
N ILE A 363 6.24 -4.06 -1.01
CA ILE A 363 7.39 -3.54 -0.28
C ILE A 363 7.27 -2.01 -0.31
N PRO A 364 6.82 -1.37 0.78
CA PRO A 364 6.76 0.08 0.86
C PRO A 364 8.18 0.64 0.94
N VAL A 365 8.51 1.56 0.03
CA VAL A 365 9.82 2.21 -0.04
C VAL A 365 9.65 3.70 -0.33
N ASN A 366 10.54 4.56 0.17
CA ASN A 366 10.56 5.97 -0.20
C ASN A 366 10.61 6.20 -1.73
N ARG A 367 9.80 7.15 -2.22
CA ARG A 367 9.65 7.49 -3.64
C ARG A 367 10.98 7.76 -4.37
N THR A 368 11.98 8.34 -3.71
CA THR A 368 13.31 8.58 -4.31
C THR A 368 14.03 7.28 -4.63
N LYS A 369 13.94 6.29 -3.73
CA LYS A 369 14.56 4.97 -3.90
C LYS A 369 13.79 4.13 -4.92
N VAL A 370 12.46 4.29 -5.05
CA VAL A 370 11.68 3.68 -6.14
C VAL A 370 12.17 4.16 -7.51
N ARG A 371 12.46 5.46 -7.70
CA ARG A 371 13.01 5.98 -8.95
C ARG A 371 14.41 5.42 -9.28
N GLN A 372 15.25 5.21 -8.27
CA GLN A 372 16.55 4.56 -8.46
C GLN A 372 16.37 3.10 -8.88
N LEU A 373 15.45 2.40 -8.22
CA LEU A 373 15.14 1.00 -8.50
C LEU A 373 14.55 0.82 -9.90
N SER A 374 13.68 1.72 -10.36
CA SER A 374 13.09 1.66 -11.71
C SER A 374 14.11 1.87 -12.83
N LEU A 375 15.23 2.56 -12.56
CA LEU A 375 16.33 2.68 -13.52
C LEU A 375 17.20 1.41 -13.56
N SER A 376 17.27 0.68 -12.45
CA SER A 376 18.08 -0.55 -12.32
C SER A 376 17.34 -1.83 -12.69
N LEU A 377 16.02 -1.87 -12.51
CA LEU A 377 15.16 -3.04 -12.72
C LEU A 377 14.27 -2.83 -13.94
N LYS A 378 14.17 -3.86 -14.80
CA LYS A 378 13.25 -3.83 -15.96
C LYS A 378 11.77 -3.83 -15.55
N LYS A 379 11.44 -4.47 -14.43
CA LYS A 379 10.08 -4.55 -13.88
C LYS A 379 10.15 -4.39 -12.36
N LEU A 380 9.21 -3.62 -11.81
CA LEU A 380 8.99 -3.48 -10.36
C LEU A 380 7.99 -4.50 -9.81
N ILE A 381 7.64 -5.51 -10.60
CA ILE A 381 6.72 -6.59 -10.25
C ILE A 381 7.43 -7.91 -10.52
N LYS A 382 7.37 -8.83 -9.55
CA LYS A 382 7.94 -10.19 -9.62
C LYS A 382 6.90 -11.20 -9.15
N PRO A 383 6.51 -12.20 -9.97
CA PRO A 383 5.63 -13.27 -9.51
C PRO A 383 6.36 -14.15 -8.48
N LEU A 384 5.69 -14.51 -7.39
CA LEU A 384 6.24 -15.38 -6.34
C LEU A 384 5.82 -16.83 -6.56
N LYS A 385 6.75 -17.76 -6.31
CA LYS A 385 6.44 -19.19 -6.36
C LYS A 385 5.88 -19.63 -5.01
N SER A 386 4.94 -20.57 -4.97
CA SER A 386 4.57 -21.20 -3.71
C SER A 386 5.67 -22.15 -3.23
N ALA A 387 5.94 -22.15 -1.91
CA ALA A 387 6.93 -23.04 -1.29
C ALA A 387 6.54 -24.54 -1.35
N ALA A 388 5.29 -24.88 -1.70
CA ALA A 388 4.81 -26.25 -1.90
C ALA A 388 4.34 -26.49 -3.36
N PRO A 389 5.26 -26.69 -4.33
CA PRO A 389 4.92 -26.84 -5.76
C PRO A 389 4.11 -28.10 -6.11
N GLY A 390 4.08 -29.11 -5.22
CA GLY A 390 3.53 -30.44 -5.50
C GLY A 390 2.00 -30.55 -5.49
N LEU A 391 1.28 -29.53 -5.01
CA LEU A 391 -0.19 -29.51 -4.99
C LEU A 391 -0.78 -28.86 -6.25
N ILE A 392 -0.09 -27.90 -6.85
CA ILE A 392 -0.48 -27.22 -8.09
C ILE A 392 -0.53 -28.21 -9.27
N ALA A 393 0.40 -29.18 -9.31
CA ALA A 393 0.45 -30.23 -10.32
C ALA A 393 -0.73 -31.22 -10.28
N LYS A 394 -1.52 -31.25 -9.20
CA LYS A 394 -2.69 -32.14 -9.09
C LYS A 394 -3.93 -31.62 -9.83
N ARG A 395 -4.00 -30.35 -10.23
CA ARG A 395 -5.27 -29.75 -10.71
C ARG A 395 -5.27 -29.18 -12.11
N SER A 396 -4.17 -28.61 -12.60
CA SER A 396 -4.11 -28.12 -13.99
C SER A 396 -3.27 -29.06 -14.87
N PRO A 397 -3.91 -29.92 -15.70
CA PRO A 397 -3.19 -30.82 -16.61
C PRO A 397 -2.22 -30.07 -17.51
N ILE A 398 -2.57 -28.83 -17.89
CA ILE A 398 -1.74 -27.96 -18.71
C ILE A 398 -0.49 -27.47 -17.98
N ALA A 399 -0.54 -27.17 -16.67
CA ALA A 399 0.65 -26.78 -15.93
C ALA A 399 1.55 -27.99 -15.65
N ALA A 400 0.95 -29.16 -15.39
CA ALA A 400 1.68 -30.43 -15.30
C ALA A 400 2.38 -30.77 -16.63
N LEU A 401 1.72 -30.52 -17.77
CA LEU A 401 2.32 -30.66 -19.10
C LEU A 401 3.43 -29.65 -19.36
N LYS A 402 3.27 -28.38 -18.94
CA LYS A 402 4.34 -27.36 -19.01
C LYS A 402 5.54 -27.74 -18.13
N GLN A 403 5.32 -28.31 -16.94
CA GLN A 403 6.40 -28.83 -16.10
C GLN A 403 7.12 -30.04 -16.71
N LEU A 404 6.37 -30.95 -17.36
CA LEU A 404 6.96 -32.07 -18.10
C LEU A 404 7.76 -31.62 -19.33
N SER A 405 7.29 -30.59 -20.06
CA SER A 405 8.03 -30.02 -21.20
C SER A 405 9.27 -29.23 -20.77
N LEU A 406 9.32 -28.78 -19.52
CA LEU A 406 10.43 -28.03 -18.91
C LEU A 406 11.32 -28.91 -18.02
N ARG A 407 11.56 -30.18 -18.38
CA ARG A 407 12.78 -30.89 -17.93
C ARG A 407 14.02 -30.22 -18.55
N ARG A 408 14.30 -29.00 -18.13
CA ARG A 408 15.59 -28.36 -18.28
C ARG A 408 16.52 -29.05 -17.28
N ILE A 409 17.58 -29.65 -17.80
CA ILE A 409 18.72 -30.11 -17.02
C ILE A 409 19.09 -28.96 -16.07
N GLN A 410 19.02 -29.19 -14.76
CA GLN A 410 19.55 -28.25 -13.78
C GLN A 410 21.05 -28.14 -14.04
N GLY A 411 21.45 -27.05 -14.72
CA GLY A 411 22.83 -26.62 -14.69
C GLY A 411 23.20 -26.22 -13.26
N PRO A 412 24.49 -26.26 -12.89
CA PRO A 412 24.94 -25.80 -11.58
C PRO A 412 24.45 -24.36 -11.37
N ALA A 413 23.84 -24.12 -10.20
CA ALA A 413 23.39 -22.80 -9.78
C ALA A 413 24.62 -21.92 -9.56
N ASP A 414 24.94 -21.05 -10.51
CA ASP A 414 25.79 -19.88 -10.30
C ASP A 414 25.79 -18.99 -11.55
N ILE A 415 24.94 -17.97 -11.51
CA ILE A 415 25.18 -16.55 -11.84
C ILE A 415 23.98 -15.86 -11.19
N THR A 416 24.14 -15.29 -9.99
CA THR A 416 23.08 -14.42 -9.42
C THR A 416 22.83 -13.29 -10.39
N ASP A 417 21.64 -13.25 -10.99
CA ASP A 417 21.21 -12.12 -11.81
C ASP A 417 21.34 -10.84 -10.94
N PRO A 418 22.05 -9.79 -11.41
CA PRO A 418 22.19 -8.55 -10.65
C PRO A 418 20.83 -7.98 -10.21
N ALA A 419 19.76 -8.22 -10.98
CA ALA A 419 18.41 -7.83 -10.59
C ALA A 419 17.91 -8.55 -9.32
N GLU A 420 18.23 -9.84 -9.15
CA GLU A 420 17.81 -10.61 -7.97
C GLU A 420 18.53 -10.19 -6.71
N ASN A 421 19.80 -9.80 -6.81
CA ASN A 421 20.54 -9.25 -5.69
C ASN A 421 19.94 -7.92 -5.21
N ILE A 422 19.46 -7.07 -6.13
CA ILE A 422 18.75 -5.83 -5.78
C ILE A 422 17.45 -6.13 -5.04
N TRP A 423 16.65 -7.10 -5.52
CA TRP A 423 15.42 -7.54 -4.84
C TRP A 423 15.69 -8.14 -3.45
N ARG A 424 16.79 -8.88 -3.26
CA ARG A 424 17.19 -9.39 -1.94
C ARG A 424 17.57 -8.26 -0.99
N GLN A 425 18.35 -7.28 -1.48
CA GLN A 425 18.77 -6.13 -0.69
C GLN A 425 17.57 -5.26 -0.27
N THR A 426 16.55 -5.11 -1.13
CA THR A 426 15.34 -4.37 -0.77
C THR A 426 14.51 -5.10 0.29
N LEU A 427 14.37 -6.43 0.19
CA LEU A 427 13.64 -7.24 1.17
C LEU A 427 14.31 -7.29 2.54
N GLN A 428 15.65 -7.39 2.61
CA GLN A 428 16.38 -7.43 3.88
C GLN A 428 16.25 -6.15 4.71
N GLY A 429 15.89 -5.03 4.09
CA GLY A 429 15.69 -3.75 4.78
C GLY A 429 14.30 -3.55 5.37
N VAL A 430 13.38 -4.53 5.26
CA VAL A 430 11.97 -4.38 5.66
C VAL A 430 11.53 -5.52 6.57
N GLU A 431 11.06 -5.18 7.77
CA GLU A 431 10.56 -6.16 8.76
C GLU A 431 9.11 -6.59 8.47
N ASN A 432 8.26 -5.62 8.10
CA ASN A 432 6.84 -5.82 7.84
C ASN A 432 6.49 -5.45 6.40
N LEU A 433 5.96 -6.43 5.67
CA LEU A 433 5.39 -6.26 4.34
C LEU A 433 3.88 -5.99 4.45
N TRP A 434 3.29 -5.50 3.37
CA TRP A 434 1.84 -5.39 3.26
C TRP A 434 1.35 -6.30 2.15
N TYR A 435 0.22 -6.97 2.34
CA TYR A 435 -0.47 -7.67 1.26
C TYR A 435 -1.78 -6.94 0.97
N ILE A 436 -2.18 -6.98 -0.30
CA ILE A 436 -3.31 -6.24 -0.84
C ILE A 436 -4.03 -7.15 -1.84
N ARG A 437 -5.31 -7.42 -1.63
CA ARG A 437 -6.16 -8.09 -2.61
C ARG A 437 -6.39 -7.13 -3.78
N ARG A 438 -6.18 -7.60 -5.00
CA ARG A 438 -6.49 -6.87 -6.23
C ARG A 438 -7.73 -7.46 -6.89
N ARG A 439 -8.37 -6.65 -7.73
CA ARG A 439 -9.36 -7.14 -8.69
C ARG A 439 -8.62 -8.01 -9.70
N ASN A 440 -9.06 -9.25 -9.84
CA ASN A 440 -8.52 -10.14 -10.86
C ASN A 440 -9.00 -9.65 -12.23
N ILE A 441 -8.18 -8.84 -12.88
CA ILE A 441 -8.37 -8.50 -14.27
C ILE A 441 -7.64 -9.60 -15.03
N SER A 442 -8.37 -10.44 -15.77
CA SER A 442 -7.76 -11.42 -16.67
C SER A 442 -6.77 -10.70 -17.57
N TYR A 443 -5.49 -10.83 -17.23
CA TYR A 443 -4.45 -10.04 -17.84
C TYR A 443 -4.37 -10.48 -19.31
N ARG A 444 -4.71 -9.59 -20.24
CA ARG A 444 -4.19 -9.68 -21.60
C ARG A 444 -2.70 -9.43 -21.46
N GLU A 445 -1.87 -10.35 -21.95
CA GLU A 445 -0.42 -10.17 -22.07
C GLU A 445 -0.14 -8.71 -22.41
N GLU A 446 0.49 -7.98 -21.48
CA GLU A 446 1.03 -6.66 -21.76
C GLU A 446 1.88 -6.82 -23.01
N ILE A 447 1.39 -6.27 -24.13
CA ILE A 447 2.12 -6.25 -25.38
C ILE A 447 3.40 -5.51 -25.04
N VAL A 448 4.52 -6.24 -24.99
CA VAL A 448 5.86 -5.68 -24.81
C VAL A 448 6.16 -4.91 -26.10
N ALA A 449 5.61 -3.71 -26.19
CA ALA A 449 5.92 -2.74 -27.23
C ALA A 449 7.00 -1.82 -26.66
N ASP A 450 8.14 -1.76 -27.34
CA ASP A 450 9.13 -0.72 -27.07
C ASP A 450 8.48 0.65 -27.38
N PRO A 451 8.42 1.59 -26.43
CA PRO A 451 7.86 2.91 -26.69
C PRO A 451 8.75 3.65 -27.69
N VAL A 452 8.24 3.83 -28.91
CA VAL A 452 8.85 4.70 -29.91
C VAL A 452 8.35 6.12 -29.66
N ILE A 453 9.26 7.02 -29.27
CA ILE A 453 8.95 8.44 -29.08
C ILE A 453 8.80 9.06 -30.47
N LEU A 454 7.55 9.37 -30.86
CA LEU A 454 7.26 10.06 -32.12
C LEU A 454 7.37 11.58 -31.94
N ASN A 455 8.22 12.24 -32.72
CA ASN A 455 8.33 13.69 -32.74
C ASN A 455 7.28 14.30 -33.70
N ARG A 456 6.72 15.48 -33.38
CA ARG A 456 5.59 16.09 -34.13
C ARG A 456 5.86 16.49 -35.60
N GLN A 457 7.09 16.40 -36.11
CA GLN A 457 7.47 16.81 -37.47
C GLN A 457 8.50 15.86 -38.11
N GLU A 458 8.24 14.56 -38.06
CA GLU A 458 9.17 13.54 -38.61
C GLU A 458 9.40 13.67 -40.11
N GLU A 459 8.33 13.87 -40.89
CA GLU A 459 8.38 13.93 -42.36
C GLU A 459 9.30 15.07 -42.86
N ALA A 460 9.16 16.27 -42.30
CA ALA A 460 9.97 17.43 -42.67
C ALA A 460 11.46 17.26 -42.32
N ILE A 461 11.76 16.56 -41.22
CA ILE A 461 13.13 16.28 -40.79
C ILE A 461 13.74 15.20 -41.69
N GLU A 462 12.99 14.15 -42.03
CA GLU A 462 13.46 13.10 -42.93
C GLU A 462 13.76 13.64 -44.33
N ASP A 463 12.90 14.51 -44.87
CA ASP A 463 13.14 15.18 -46.15
C ASP A 463 14.44 16.00 -46.14
N SER A 464 14.69 16.75 -45.05
CA SER A 464 15.93 17.54 -44.91
C SER A 464 17.19 16.68 -44.88
N VAL A 465 17.13 15.50 -44.26
CA VAL A 465 18.24 14.54 -44.24
C VAL A 465 18.44 13.90 -45.62
N ILE A 466 17.36 13.60 -46.33
CA ILE A 466 17.41 13.05 -47.69
C ILE A 466 18.00 14.08 -48.67
N GLU A 467 17.65 15.35 -48.56
CA GLU A 467 18.24 16.45 -49.34
C GLU A 467 19.74 16.57 -49.07
N LEU A 468 20.16 16.54 -47.80
CA LEU A 468 21.57 16.54 -47.40
C LEU A 468 22.36 15.38 -48.05
N PHE A 469 21.79 14.17 -48.08
CA PHE A 469 22.43 13.02 -48.73
C PHE A 469 22.52 13.15 -50.25
N LYS A 470 21.54 13.82 -50.88
CA LYS A 470 21.56 14.10 -52.33
C LYS A 470 22.65 15.13 -52.66
N GLU A 471 22.74 16.22 -51.91
CA GLU A 471 23.77 17.25 -52.09
C GLU A 471 25.20 16.69 -51.96
N MET A 472 25.38 15.69 -51.11
CA MET A 472 26.70 15.08 -50.84
C MET A 472 27.04 13.86 -51.71
N GLU A 473 26.18 13.46 -52.65
CA GLU A 473 26.33 12.24 -53.48
C GLU A 473 26.44 10.93 -52.67
N LEU A 474 25.94 10.89 -51.43
CA LEU A 474 26.07 9.74 -50.49
C LEU A 474 24.89 8.75 -50.57
N THR A 475 23.93 8.99 -51.47
CA THR A 475 22.70 8.18 -51.62
C THR A 475 22.97 6.70 -51.86
N LYS A 476 24.01 6.35 -52.62
CA LYS A 476 24.39 4.95 -52.88
C LYS A 476 24.94 4.25 -51.63
N ALA A 477 25.74 4.95 -50.84
CA ALA A 477 26.33 4.41 -49.61
C ALA A 477 25.25 4.20 -48.54
N VAL A 478 24.40 5.20 -48.30
CA VAL A 478 23.27 5.11 -47.36
C VAL A 478 22.27 4.03 -47.81
N GLY A 479 21.98 3.92 -49.11
CA GLY A 479 21.11 2.87 -49.64
C GLY A 479 21.67 1.45 -49.40
N SER A 480 22.99 1.27 -49.42
CA SER A 480 23.62 -0.02 -49.09
C SER A 480 23.56 -0.35 -47.60
N ILE A 481 23.64 0.67 -46.73
CA ILE A 481 23.50 0.52 -45.27
C ILE A 481 22.07 0.17 -44.92
N LYS A 482 21.07 0.88 -45.48
CA LYS A 482 19.65 0.61 -45.27
C LYS A 482 19.26 -0.83 -45.64
N ARG A 483 19.80 -1.36 -46.74
CA ARG A 483 19.56 -2.76 -47.16
C ARG A 483 20.13 -3.82 -46.22
N ARG A 484 21.13 -3.46 -45.40
CA ARG A 484 21.78 -4.35 -44.42
C ARG A 484 21.29 -4.16 -42.99
N ALA A 485 20.65 -3.02 -42.70
CA ALA A 485 20.23 -2.63 -41.36
C ALA A 485 18.86 -3.24 -40.98
N THR A 486 18.67 -3.46 -39.68
CA THR A 486 17.34 -3.76 -39.12
C THR A 486 16.47 -2.50 -39.08
N THR A 487 15.14 -2.64 -39.04
CA THR A 487 14.21 -1.49 -39.00
C THR A 487 14.48 -0.57 -37.80
N ALA A 488 14.80 -1.15 -36.64
CA ALA A 488 15.17 -0.37 -35.45
C ALA A 488 16.52 0.35 -35.60
N ALA A 489 17.45 -0.23 -36.36
CA ALA A 489 18.73 0.40 -36.69
C ALA A 489 18.54 1.57 -37.67
N GLU A 490 17.64 1.45 -38.66
CA GLU A 490 17.32 2.54 -39.59
C GLU A 490 16.73 3.76 -38.88
N ALA A 491 15.88 3.54 -37.87
CA ALA A 491 15.33 4.62 -37.06
C ALA A 491 16.43 5.38 -36.28
N GLU A 492 17.38 4.68 -35.67
CA GLU A 492 18.51 5.34 -34.98
C GLU A 492 19.47 6.03 -35.97
N LEU A 493 19.63 5.51 -37.19
CA LEU A 493 20.39 6.21 -38.24
C LEU A 493 19.74 7.54 -38.59
N MET A 494 18.44 7.56 -38.84
CA MET A 494 17.73 8.81 -39.12
C MET A 494 17.81 9.77 -37.95
N ARG A 495 17.71 9.27 -36.73
CA ARG A 495 17.87 10.08 -35.51
C ARG A 495 19.26 10.73 -35.41
N LEU A 496 20.33 10.00 -35.72
CA LEU A 496 21.69 10.55 -35.71
C LEU A 496 21.85 11.70 -36.72
N PHE A 497 21.39 11.51 -37.96
CA PHE A 497 21.51 12.53 -39.01
C PHE A 497 20.52 13.69 -38.85
N SER A 498 19.42 13.49 -38.11
CA SER A 498 18.50 14.55 -37.71
C SER A 498 19.05 15.50 -36.63
N SER A 499 20.21 15.17 -36.03
CA SER A 499 20.81 16.03 -35.01
C SER A 499 21.19 17.41 -35.58
N PRO A 500 21.05 18.50 -34.79
CA PRO A 500 21.37 19.85 -35.26
C PRO A 500 22.81 19.99 -35.79
N VAL A 501 23.77 19.25 -35.21
CA VAL A 501 25.18 19.27 -35.63
C VAL A 501 25.37 18.67 -37.03
N MET A 502 24.61 17.62 -37.36
CA MET A 502 24.66 16.98 -38.67
C MET A 502 23.93 17.81 -39.73
N LEU A 503 22.80 18.45 -39.36
CA LEU A 503 22.04 19.33 -40.25
C LEU A 503 22.71 20.70 -40.47
N SER A 504 23.49 21.21 -39.52
CA SER A 504 24.13 22.55 -39.60
C SER A 504 25.36 22.63 -40.52
N GLY A 505 25.70 21.56 -41.24
CA GLY A 505 26.49 21.67 -42.47
C GLY A 505 27.97 21.25 -42.42
N SER A 506 28.44 20.56 -41.37
CA SER A 506 29.80 20.01 -41.41
C SER A 506 29.88 18.76 -42.31
N LYS A 507 30.23 18.98 -43.60
CA LYS A 507 30.36 17.92 -44.63
C LYS A 507 31.31 16.79 -44.23
N ILE A 508 32.22 17.06 -43.30
CA ILE A 508 33.21 16.11 -42.79
C ILE A 508 32.58 15.13 -41.79
N ALA A 509 31.70 15.59 -40.89
CA ALA A 509 31.08 14.75 -39.85
C ALA A 509 30.11 13.73 -40.46
N VAL A 510 29.27 14.18 -41.39
CA VAL A 510 28.30 13.31 -42.09
C VAL A 510 29.02 12.18 -42.84
N LYS A 511 30.12 12.50 -43.55
CA LYS A 511 30.89 11.52 -44.31
C LYS A 511 31.67 10.56 -43.40
N ALA A 512 32.23 11.05 -42.30
CA ALA A 512 32.94 10.21 -41.33
C ALA A 512 32.00 9.22 -40.62
N ALA A 513 30.82 9.68 -40.20
CA ALA A 513 29.81 8.83 -39.58
C ALA A 513 29.36 7.71 -40.54
N ILE A 514 29.10 8.04 -41.82
CA ILE A 514 28.72 7.05 -42.84
C ILE A 514 29.83 6.01 -43.07
N ASN A 515 31.10 6.43 -43.14
CA ASN A 515 32.21 5.50 -43.30
C ASN A 515 32.33 4.55 -42.10
N GLU A 516 32.23 5.07 -40.87
CA GLU A 516 32.31 4.27 -39.65
C GLU A 516 31.18 3.24 -39.56
N ILE A 517 29.96 3.64 -39.95
CA ILE A 517 28.79 2.75 -40.00
C ILE A 517 28.96 1.70 -41.11
N SER A 518 29.54 2.07 -42.25
CA SER A 518 29.73 1.16 -43.38
C SER A 518 30.72 0.03 -43.10
N ASP A 519 31.71 0.29 -42.23
CA ASP A 519 32.76 -0.64 -41.81
C ASP A 519 32.28 -1.66 -40.76
N LEU A 520 31.10 -1.46 -40.14
CA LEU A 520 30.54 -2.40 -39.18
C LEU A 520 30.12 -3.73 -39.84
N GLN A 521 30.39 -4.85 -39.18
CA GLN A 521 29.99 -6.18 -39.66
C GLN A 521 28.48 -6.43 -39.50
N THR A 522 27.89 -6.02 -38.36
CA THR A 522 26.45 -6.13 -38.07
C THR A 522 25.81 -4.76 -37.86
N LEU A 523 24.67 -4.53 -38.52
CA LEU A 523 23.92 -3.28 -38.47
C LEU A 523 22.65 -3.43 -37.63
N ASP A 524 22.89 -3.69 -36.34
CA ASP A 524 21.85 -3.76 -35.30
C ASP A 524 21.77 -2.43 -34.56
N ARG A 525 20.63 -2.18 -33.89
CA ARG A 525 20.37 -0.94 -33.15
C ARG A 525 21.52 -0.56 -32.21
N LEU A 526 22.03 -1.53 -31.44
CA LEU A 526 23.11 -1.32 -30.47
C LEU A 526 24.42 -0.90 -31.13
N SER A 527 24.76 -1.48 -32.29
CA SER A 527 25.97 -1.13 -33.03
C SER A 527 25.93 0.31 -33.53
N ILE A 528 24.77 0.77 -33.99
CA ILE A 528 24.58 2.14 -34.49
C ILE A 528 24.53 3.14 -33.34
N MET A 529 23.91 2.79 -32.21
CA MET A 529 23.90 3.63 -31.01
C MET A 529 25.33 3.89 -30.48
N LYS A 530 26.21 2.88 -30.50
CA LYS A 530 27.62 3.07 -30.10
C LYS A 530 28.36 4.07 -30.99
N VAL A 531 28.07 4.07 -32.28
CA VAL A 531 28.63 5.07 -33.20
C VAL A 531 27.98 6.42 -32.91
N ALA A 532 26.65 6.48 -32.83
CA ALA A 532 25.90 7.71 -32.58
C ALA A 532 26.33 8.42 -31.28
N GLU A 533 26.61 7.67 -30.22
CA GLU A 533 27.12 8.20 -28.95
C GLU A 533 28.39 9.03 -29.14
N ARG A 534 29.34 8.56 -29.97
CA ARG A 534 30.60 9.28 -30.26
C ARG A 534 30.38 10.60 -31.01
N PHE A 535 29.30 10.72 -31.77
CA PHE A 535 28.95 11.90 -32.56
C PHE A 535 27.89 12.80 -31.91
N THR A 536 27.37 12.41 -30.74
CA THR A 536 26.32 13.14 -29.99
C THR A 536 26.85 13.65 -28.64
N GLU A 537 28.17 13.70 -28.44
CA GLU A 537 28.75 14.33 -27.24
C GLU A 537 28.37 15.83 -27.19
N PRO A 538 28.12 16.42 -25.99
CA PRO A 538 27.57 17.78 -25.87
C PRO A 538 28.41 18.90 -26.49
N GLU A 539 29.72 18.68 -26.65
CA GLU A 539 30.68 19.64 -27.21
C GLU A 539 31.12 19.28 -28.64
N PHE A 540 30.55 18.21 -29.22
CA PHE A 540 30.92 17.73 -30.53
C PHE A 540 30.54 18.75 -31.63
N GLY A 541 31.53 19.13 -32.43
CA GLY A 541 31.38 20.07 -33.54
C GLY A 541 31.98 21.44 -33.29
N GLU A 542 32.29 21.80 -32.04
CA GLU A 542 32.97 23.07 -31.72
C GLU A 542 34.41 23.09 -32.24
N GLY A 543 35.12 21.96 -32.16
CA GLY A 543 36.48 21.82 -32.68
C GLY A 543 36.53 21.90 -34.19
N ILE A 544 35.61 21.23 -34.88
CA ILE A 544 35.45 21.28 -36.34
C ILE A 544 35.06 22.70 -36.78
N ALA A 545 34.16 23.38 -36.07
CA ALA A 545 33.83 24.77 -36.36
C ALA A 545 35.03 25.73 -36.15
N LYS A 546 35.88 25.46 -35.14
CA LYS A 546 37.16 26.19 -34.93
C LYS A 546 38.14 25.93 -36.08
N LEU A 547 38.26 24.70 -36.57
CA LEU A 547 39.05 24.35 -37.76
C LEU A 547 38.53 25.10 -39.00
N GLU A 548 37.22 25.15 -39.18
CA GLU A 548 36.55 25.80 -40.31
C GLU A 548 36.77 27.31 -40.33
N LYS A 549 36.72 27.96 -39.17
CA LYS A 549 36.95 29.41 -39.06
C LYS A 549 38.41 29.81 -39.31
N LEU A 550 39.36 29.00 -38.88
CA LEU A 550 40.79 29.35 -38.96
C LEU A 550 41.39 29.07 -40.34
N ASN A 551 40.90 28.06 -41.08
CA ASN A 551 41.47 27.65 -42.36
C ASN A 551 40.40 27.27 -43.42
N PRO A 552 39.72 28.26 -44.04
CA PRO A 552 38.65 28.01 -45.00
C PRO A 552 39.11 27.37 -46.32
N ASP A 553 40.38 27.53 -46.71
CA ASP A 553 40.90 27.03 -48.00
C ASP A 553 41.29 25.55 -47.98
N ILE A 554 41.72 25.02 -46.82
CA ILE A 554 42.10 23.61 -46.65
C ILE A 554 40.87 22.70 -46.70
N ILE A 555 39.72 23.21 -46.24
CA ILE A 555 38.46 22.46 -46.14
C ILE A 555 37.72 22.39 -47.48
N LYS A 556 38.06 23.25 -48.45
CA LYS A 556 37.57 23.11 -49.84
C LYS A 556 38.26 21.98 -50.61
N ASN A 557 39.38 21.45 -50.11
CA ASN A 557 40.12 20.40 -50.79
C ASN A 557 39.44 19.02 -50.58
N LYS A 558 38.79 18.50 -51.63
CA LYS A 558 38.10 17.21 -51.62
C LYS A 558 39.00 16.05 -51.13
N LYS A 559 40.29 16.04 -51.47
CA LYS A 559 41.24 14.99 -51.06
C LYS A 559 41.53 14.99 -49.56
N PHE A 560 41.52 16.18 -48.95
CA PHE A 560 41.71 16.34 -47.51
C PHE A 560 40.52 15.79 -46.73
N ILE A 561 39.29 16.15 -47.15
CA ILE A 561 38.04 15.62 -46.58
C ILE A 561 37.97 14.09 -46.69
N ASP A 562 38.33 13.54 -47.85
CA ASP A 562 38.30 12.09 -48.08
C ASP A 562 39.29 11.35 -47.17
N SER A 563 40.49 11.89 -46.97
CA SER A 563 41.51 11.29 -46.11
C SER A 563 41.15 11.39 -44.63
N LEU A 564 40.52 12.50 -44.22
CA LEU A 564 40.13 12.75 -42.82
C LEU A 564 38.90 11.93 -42.43
N SER A 565 37.88 11.87 -43.29
CA SER A 565 36.68 11.05 -43.07
C SER A 565 36.96 9.54 -43.09
N ALA A 566 37.98 9.09 -43.82
CA ALA A 566 38.42 7.70 -43.83
C ALA A 566 39.33 7.32 -42.64
N SER A 567 39.70 8.28 -41.78
CA SER A 567 40.58 8.02 -40.63
C SER A 567 39.88 7.37 -39.43
N GLY A 568 38.55 7.43 -39.35
CA GLY A 568 37.74 6.86 -38.26
C GLY A 568 37.93 7.53 -36.88
N LYS A 569 38.64 8.66 -36.83
CA LYS A 569 39.06 9.35 -35.59
C LYS A 569 38.62 10.81 -35.51
N LEU A 570 37.51 11.13 -36.19
CA LEU A 570 37.02 12.51 -36.27
C LEU A 570 36.53 13.06 -34.91
N PRO A 571 35.76 12.32 -34.08
CA PRO A 571 35.38 12.79 -32.75
C PRO A 571 36.60 13.12 -31.87
N GLU A 572 37.66 12.32 -31.98
CA GLU A 572 38.90 12.56 -31.24
C GLU A 572 39.67 13.79 -31.74
N ILE A 573 39.58 14.12 -33.03
CA ILE A 573 40.13 15.37 -33.59
C ILE A 573 39.34 16.57 -33.09
N ASP A 574 38.01 16.48 -33.10
CA ASP A 574 37.13 17.56 -32.63
C ASP A 574 37.43 17.91 -31.18
N ARG A 575 37.51 16.90 -30.31
CA ARG A 575 37.90 17.06 -28.90
C ARG A 575 39.29 17.67 -28.74
N LEU A 576 40.27 17.18 -29.51
CA LEU A 576 41.64 17.69 -29.48
C LEU A 576 41.71 19.15 -29.90
N VAL A 577 41.04 19.53 -31.00
CA VAL A 577 41.07 20.91 -31.50
C VAL A 577 40.27 21.85 -30.60
N SER A 578 39.19 21.39 -29.98
CA SER A 578 38.46 22.22 -29.02
C SER A 578 39.33 22.63 -27.82
N SER A 579 40.26 21.75 -27.40
CA SER A 579 41.16 21.97 -26.27
C SER A 579 42.43 22.80 -26.56
N LEU A 580 42.77 23.03 -27.83
CA LEU A 580 44.01 23.69 -28.24
C LEU A 580 43.87 25.22 -28.41
N ILE A 581 44.98 25.93 -28.20
CA ILE A 581 45.08 27.40 -28.41
C ILE A 581 45.14 27.69 -29.93
N PRO A 582 44.55 28.79 -30.44
CA PRO A 582 44.44 29.04 -31.89
C PRO A 582 45.74 28.96 -32.70
N GLN A 583 46.89 29.30 -32.10
CA GLN A 583 48.21 29.22 -32.75
C GLN A 583 48.69 27.77 -32.93
N GLU A 584 48.34 26.88 -32.01
CA GLU A 584 48.67 25.45 -32.08
C GLU A 584 47.72 24.72 -33.05
N VAL A 585 46.47 25.18 -33.16
CA VAL A 585 45.50 24.68 -34.14
C VAL A 585 46.01 24.92 -35.57
N GLY A 586 46.54 26.12 -35.87
CA GLY A 586 47.12 26.42 -37.19
C GLY A 586 48.27 25.48 -37.59
N ARG A 587 49.22 25.24 -36.67
CA ARG A 587 50.33 24.31 -36.90
C ARG A 587 49.85 22.87 -37.08
N PHE A 588 48.90 22.44 -36.27
CA PHE A 588 48.32 21.11 -36.36
C PHE A 588 47.56 20.89 -37.67
N THR A 589 46.86 21.92 -38.18
CA THR A 589 46.19 21.85 -39.49
C THR A 589 47.16 21.78 -40.66
N GLU A 590 48.29 22.49 -40.62
CA GLU A 590 49.33 22.40 -41.65
C GLU A 590 50.00 21.02 -41.65
N GLU A 591 50.27 20.48 -40.45
CA GLU A 591 50.79 19.13 -40.25
C GLU A 591 49.81 18.08 -40.81
N LEU A 592 48.52 18.19 -40.48
CA LEU A 592 47.47 17.34 -41.04
C LEU A 592 47.33 17.49 -42.56
N ALA A 593 47.40 18.71 -43.10
CA ALA A 593 47.27 18.97 -44.53
C ALA A 593 48.46 18.42 -45.32
N SER A 594 49.68 18.47 -44.77
CA SER A 594 50.89 17.89 -45.38
C SER A 594 50.78 16.36 -45.50
N VAL A 595 50.26 15.70 -44.44
CA VAL A 595 50.09 14.24 -44.42
C VAL A 595 48.92 13.81 -45.31
N ALA A 596 47.83 14.58 -45.32
CA ALA A 596 46.63 14.29 -46.11
C ALA A 596 46.75 14.64 -47.62
N SER A 597 47.73 15.43 -48.05
CA SER A 597 47.90 15.80 -49.48
C SER A 597 48.84 14.87 -50.28
N SER A 598 49.58 13.98 -49.62
CA SER A 598 50.52 13.01 -50.23
C SER A 598 49.83 11.74 -50.76
N GLY A 599 49.24 11.79 -51.96
CA GLY A 599 48.29 10.80 -52.55
C GLY A 599 48.65 9.28 -52.59
N ALA A 600 48.90 8.66 -51.44
CA ALA A 600 49.18 7.23 -51.27
C ALA A 600 48.03 6.51 -50.55
N LYS A 601 47.74 5.25 -50.91
CA LYS A 601 46.65 4.43 -50.32
C LYS A 601 46.73 4.23 -48.79
N SER A 602 47.86 4.52 -48.15
CA SER A 602 48.07 4.39 -46.69
C SER A 602 47.75 5.65 -45.88
N GLN A 603 47.28 6.74 -46.49
CA GLN A 603 47.10 8.03 -45.83
C GLN A 603 46.15 8.04 -44.62
N PRO A 604 44.96 7.40 -44.66
CA PRO A 604 44.04 7.45 -43.51
C PRO A 604 44.62 6.82 -42.25
N LYS A 605 45.43 5.76 -42.39
CA LYS A 605 46.14 5.11 -41.28
C LYS A 605 47.26 5.98 -40.72
N LYS A 606 47.98 6.71 -41.57
CA LYS A 606 49.03 7.66 -41.13
C LYS A 606 48.43 8.85 -40.39
N VAL A 607 47.29 9.37 -40.87
CA VAL A 607 46.52 10.43 -40.20
C VAL A 607 46.03 9.93 -38.83
N ALA A 608 45.43 8.74 -38.76
CA ALA A 608 44.99 8.15 -37.49
C ALA A 608 46.15 7.93 -36.49
N THR A 609 47.33 7.53 -36.97
CA THR A 609 48.54 7.34 -36.13
C THR A 609 49.01 8.68 -35.57
N LEU A 610 49.10 9.72 -36.40
CA LEU A 610 49.49 11.06 -35.98
C LEU A 610 48.52 11.67 -34.95
N ILE A 611 47.22 11.44 -35.11
CA ILE A 611 46.20 11.88 -34.14
C ILE A 611 46.37 11.14 -32.81
N THR A 612 46.62 9.83 -32.84
CA THR A 612 46.82 9.01 -31.63
C THR A 612 48.10 9.41 -30.89
N GLU A 613 49.17 9.75 -31.61
CA GLU A 613 50.41 10.26 -31.02
C GLU A 613 50.20 11.64 -30.37
N LYS A 614 49.49 12.56 -31.04
CA LYS A 614 49.20 13.89 -30.49
C LYS A 614 48.28 13.84 -29.27
N LEU A 615 47.25 13.00 -29.26
CA LEU A 615 46.41 12.75 -28.08
C LEU A 615 47.25 12.30 -26.88
N LYS A 616 48.16 11.32 -27.07
CA LYS A 616 49.08 10.88 -26.02
C LYS A 616 49.98 12.00 -25.50
N THR A 617 50.46 12.89 -26.37
CA THR A 617 51.29 14.03 -25.94
C THR A 617 50.51 15.06 -25.13
N ILE A 618 49.22 15.27 -25.44
CA ILE A 618 48.36 16.22 -24.73
C ILE A 618 47.94 15.64 -23.37
N ASP A 619 47.57 14.36 -23.30
CA ASP A 619 47.28 13.66 -22.04
C ASP A 619 48.51 13.61 -21.10
N SER A 620 49.73 13.56 -21.66
CA SER A 620 50.97 13.66 -20.87
C SER A 620 51.27 15.09 -20.39
N LYS A 621 50.93 16.11 -21.18
CA LYS A 621 51.08 17.53 -20.82
C LYS A 621 50.05 17.97 -19.79
N SER A 622 48.80 17.51 -19.87
CA SER A 622 47.75 17.80 -18.88
C SER A 622 48.14 17.30 -17.48
N PHE A 623 48.88 16.19 -17.39
CA PHE A 623 49.46 15.68 -16.14
C PHE A 623 50.60 16.55 -15.56
N THR A 624 51.22 17.43 -16.36
CA THR A 624 52.42 18.19 -15.96
C THR A 624 52.09 19.61 -15.49
N ILE A 625 50.93 20.15 -15.86
CA ILE A 625 50.52 21.54 -15.56
C ILE A 625 50.01 21.70 -14.10
N ASP A 626 49.66 20.61 -13.42
CA ASP A 626 49.03 20.66 -12.09
C ASP A 626 50.03 20.68 -10.89
N SER A 627 51.33 20.63 -11.16
CA SER A 627 52.37 20.66 -10.11
C SER A 627 52.66 22.07 -9.57
N ARG A 628 52.44 23.13 -10.36
CA ARG A 628 52.63 24.53 -9.92
C ARG A 628 51.46 25.07 -9.10
N ASN A 629 50.23 24.58 -9.34
CA ASN A 629 49.05 24.97 -8.56
C ASN A 629 48.97 24.29 -7.18
N LYS A 630 49.58 23.12 -6.99
CA LYS A 630 49.68 22.51 -5.64
C LYS A 630 50.43 23.38 -4.63
N SER A 631 51.46 24.12 -5.04
CA SER A 631 52.19 25.04 -4.15
C SER A 631 51.37 26.29 -3.78
N ALA A 632 50.58 26.82 -4.72
CA ALA A 632 49.70 27.97 -4.48
C ALA A 632 48.51 27.59 -3.58
N ILE A 633 47.91 26.42 -3.81
CA ILE A 633 46.79 25.91 -2.99
C ILE A 633 47.26 25.54 -1.58
N LYS A 634 48.47 24.99 -1.40
CA LYS A 634 49.03 24.69 -0.07
C LYS A 634 49.32 25.96 0.75
N LYS A 635 49.71 27.07 0.10
CA LYS A 635 49.86 28.39 0.74
C LYS A 635 48.52 29.02 1.14
N ILE A 636 47.48 28.85 0.33
CA ILE A 636 46.13 29.36 0.63
C ILE A 636 45.52 28.56 1.80
N ILE A 637 45.67 27.24 1.81
CA ILE A 637 45.17 26.38 2.90
C ILE A 637 45.91 26.66 4.23
N SER A 638 47.23 26.93 4.21
CA SER A 638 47.96 27.34 5.42
C SER A 638 47.60 28.74 5.92
N GLY A 639 47.21 29.65 5.02
CA GLY A 639 46.75 31.00 5.40
C GLY A 639 45.34 31.03 6.00
N VAL A 640 44.46 30.13 5.56
CA VAL A 640 43.09 30.00 6.08
C VAL A 640 43.06 29.32 7.46
N ALA A 641 43.97 28.38 7.73
CA ALA A 641 44.12 27.75 9.05
C ALA A 641 44.68 28.70 10.13
N ALA A 642 45.49 29.69 9.74
CA ALA A 642 46.01 30.70 10.68
C ALA A 642 44.97 31.77 11.06
N ASN A 643 44.00 32.05 10.19
CA ASN A 643 42.95 33.05 10.44
C ASN A 643 41.72 32.49 11.18
N THR A 644 41.52 31.18 11.21
CA THR A 644 40.42 30.54 11.95
C THR A 644 40.69 30.43 13.46
N ASN A 645 41.96 30.38 13.88
CA ASN A 645 42.33 30.43 15.31
C ASN A 645 42.37 31.85 15.92
N LYS A 646 42.15 32.90 15.12
CA LYS A 646 42.09 34.29 15.60
C LYS A 646 40.67 34.86 15.70
N ILE A 647 39.67 34.03 15.36
CA ILE A 647 38.23 34.35 15.46
C ILE A 647 37.56 33.49 16.57
N LEU A 648 38.31 32.57 17.20
CA LEU A 648 37.87 31.73 18.33
C LEU A 648 38.66 31.99 19.64
N GLN A 649 39.27 33.18 19.74
CA GLN A 649 39.63 33.88 20.99
C GLN A 649 39.08 35.29 20.89
#